data_AF-A0A1G3ADW2-F1
#
_entry.id   AF-A0A1G3ADW2-F1
#
_cell.length_a   1.000
_cell.length_b   1.000
_cell.length_c   1.000
_cell.angle_alpha   90.00
_cell.angle_beta   90.00
_cell.angle_gamma   90.00
#
_symmetry.space_group_name_H-M   'P 1'
#
loop_
_entity.id
_entity.type
_entity.pdbx_description
1 polymer ?
#
loop_
_entity_poly.entity_id
_entity_poly.type
_entity_poly.pdbx_seq_one_letter_code
_entity_poly.pdbx_strand_id
1 'polypeptide(L)'
;MLVYDQRSAVAVGRVLLALIGLSGIGVIAAPASSETDVNSDDAVASIRVYNPTGWDGPVVTEVPTGDIAAPGLLDWEGVRLVSDGGEVPFAVREGTGHWKAKLVAPVEKPRAEDLLVFSVAVPPATWARIDVVPGKATGESAFSRVSALASGSGKLTIVYPNVKAVVDEATGMLLQLEAFGEDLLERPLAITLYEGTGDNRRPLEAPRVRLASSASNAAMTELNFVLSAPEAPALALTYRIHACGLVEIWSDERPWEGRSPWLDHEASCSLALKGEKETLPYLVNRAPFYGFKDYEKVVKTPAVVHRAPGAAVVELGEEFANGRHWNRRLYLADSQRAARAAGTAGAPCEAWSVGPLAELADEGFVVDVHPRKLVWSGGSATVTYPEKAAVAAEILTLALGEAGVKREAAASPGSQVPPDSGSIDLRLLDGPAAQGIEGDGFAVRLAVDGRAGAEIVAGTQFGLIQAALRVADSLRSDPGTPSLPLVARNPAVDMRAGGFGGGSFEVDFPHESDAQWEHALDGMIHSGMNVMADLSMWSNWRMTVTYKYLPEIRSDSPDALDEMTRTKFSEIDEHREHGLKLLDYLHRRGVKVWQWVPIGAVPTTFAEKHPEAMCPTAGPPARHGFSGKNVIPCHTHPVYRRFIEAYVRELLETYPIDGIVMIRDDNGGICDCDRCRESLASSRTKSPVWEQYLVLYDLLRSRGFTGDVAVYPYFDLYEPRLDPLLPEDLLIVGHGSANALLVRRYALVGPMGDTWIDNLFTGFRVAPSARMKRLLADRPGFWIGGAYCGTELAWESIGYFGSRPTATPNSFRYDWGKRTFGAEHALAYVHTVDAYEKLQEIYNLPMHPSNWVDLDAGQREAVSQEGWQELERFRNRLAELEQGAGDPAHAKWFAHVRLFGTYFEYHLRRLECFSRMQALVADTKSALTDPGGLAEAVRQELIALHREVYELSDKYDEEAARVPGNMLAETRRFDMTRPFKEWVAGYDASLEGRLATRQFSGSMEVAPGELAAGTPFTLRVSLENSGVIPWMAGVGQRIELSGEFEKLALPAQWDYQGDWMAFGDRRTVELAGKTPDGPGQARIKLEFLAPFRNRWAFITKEVSLAWK
;
A
#
# COMPACT_ATOMS: atom_id res chain seq x y z
N MET A 1 28.57 -18.27 26.32
CA MET A 1 29.78 -18.30 27.16
C MET A 1 30.53 -19.61 26.86
N LEU A 2 31.48 -19.56 25.92
CA LEU A 2 32.51 -20.58 25.68
C LEU A 2 33.63 -19.85 24.96
N VAL A 3 34.72 -19.63 25.70
CA VAL A 3 35.93 -18.92 25.31
C VAL A 3 36.86 -19.92 24.63
N TYR A 4 37.42 -19.60 23.46
CA TYR A 4 38.69 -20.20 23.07
C TYR A 4 39.63 -19.16 22.45
N ASP A 5 40.83 -19.23 22.98
CA ASP A 5 41.89 -18.24 23.06
C ASP A 5 42.90 -18.42 21.92
N GLN A 6 43.46 -17.31 21.45
CA GLN A 6 44.64 -17.28 20.57
C GLN A 6 45.90 -17.14 21.44
N ARG A 7 46.97 -17.89 21.11
CA ARG A 7 48.31 -17.34 20.83
C ARG A 7 49.42 -18.41 20.76
N SER A 8 50.43 -18.02 19.97
CA SER A 8 51.86 -18.42 19.99
C SER A 8 52.25 -19.58 19.06
N ALA A 9 53.36 -19.58 18.33
CA ALA A 9 54.43 -18.60 18.08
C ALA A 9 55.44 -19.18 17.05
N VAL A 10 55.95 -18.32 16.15
CA VAL A 10 57.38 -18.04 15.84
C VAL A 10 58.29 -19.03 15.05
N ALA A 11 59.04 -18.41 14.12
CA ALA A 11 60.38 -18.74 13.56
C ALA A 11 60.49 -19.79 12.44
N VAL A 12 61.36 -19.69 11.42
CA VAL A 12 62.46 -18.78 11.02
C VAL A 12 62.84 -19.14 9.56
N GLY A 13 63.36 -18.18 8.77
CA GLY A 13 64.22 -18.53 7.62
C GLY A 13 64.24 -17.56 6.43
N ARG A 14 65.03 -16.47 6.51
CA ARG A 14 65.59 -15.73 5.36
C ARG A 14 67.03 -16.19 5.12
N VAL A 15 67.51 -16.18 3.86
CA VAL A 15 68.81 -15.59 3.39
C VAL A 15 69.24 -16.08 1.97
N LEU A 16 69.43 -15.10 1.06
CA LEU A 16 70.41 -14.93 -0.06
C LEU A 16 70.64 -16.03 -1.14
N LEU A 17 71.18 -15.78 -2.34
CA LEU A 17 71.22 -14.69 -3.36
C LEU A 17 71.99 -15.31 -4.57
N ALA A 18 71.58 -14.95 -5.80
CA ALA A 18 72.38 -14.90 -7.04
C ALA A 18 72.96 -16.16 -7.76
N LEU A 19 72.51 -16.29 -9.03
CA LEU A 19 73.29 -16.25 -10.31
C LEU A 19 73.45 -17.52 -11.19
N ILE A 20 73.02 -17.33 -12.44
CA ILE A 20 73.39 -17.94 -13.75
C ILE A 20 72.55 -19.12 -14.26
N GLY A 21 71.94 -18.94 -15.43
CA GLY A 21 71.85 -20.01 -16.45
C GLY A 21 70.55 -20.13 -17.26
N LEU A 22 70.43 -19.31 -18.31
CA LEU A 22 69.65 -19.49 -19.55
C LEU A 22 69.00 -20.86 -19.83
N SER A 23 67.68 -20.86 -20.08
CA SER A 23 67.06 -21.57 -21.21
C SER A 23 65.59 -21.14 -21.36
N GLY A 24 65.25 -20.57 -22.52
CA GLY A 24 63.94 -20.00 -22.79
C GLY A 24 62.84 -21.02 -23.07
N ILE A 25 61.62 -20.64 -22.74
CA ILE A 25 60.37 -21.15 -23.32
C ILE A 25 59.48 -19.93 -23.56
N GLY A 26 58.97 -19.83 -24.79
CA GLY A 26 58.26 -18.67 -25.30
C GLY A 26 56.92 -18.45 -24.59
N VAL A 27 56.70 -17.21 -24.18
CA VAL A 27 55.39 -16.67 -23.87
C VAL A 27 54.69 -16.41 -25.21
N ILE A 28 53.63 -17.16 -25.48
CA ILE A 28 52.67 -16.81 -26.53
C ILE A 28 51.93 -15.58 -26.02
N ALA A 29 52.26 -14.43 -26.59
CA ALA A 29 51.49 -13.21 -26.41
C ALA A 29 50.09 -13.45 -27.00
N ALA A 30 49.07 -13.37 -26.15
CA ALA A 30 47.69 -13.21 -26.61
C ALA A 30 47.60 -11.89 -27.41
N PRO A 31 46.91 -11.86 -28.56
CA PRO A 31 46.75 -10.63 -29.31
C PRO A 31 45.89 -9.69 -28.46
N ALA A 32 46.41 -8.48 -28.22
CA ALA A 32 45.63 -7.37 -27.73
C ALA A 32 44.48 -7.16 -28.73
N SER A 33 43.26 -7.48 -28.31
CA SER A 33 42.06 -7.00 -28.97
C SER A 33 42.12 -5.47 -28.95
N SER A 34 42.04 -4.87 -30.13
CA SER A 34 41.99 -3.42 -30.30
C SER A 34 40.89 -2.83 -29.41
N GLU A 35 41.31 -2.20 -28.30
CA GLU A 35 40.56 -1.14 -27.67
C GLU A 35 40.27 -0.13 -28.77
N THR A 36 39.00 -0.04 -29.17
CA THR A 36 38.51 1.12 -29.87
C THR A 36 38.74 2.29 -28.93
N ASP A 37 39.53 3.27 -29.36
CA ASP A 37 39.67 4.57 -28.70
C ASP A 37 38.26 5.13 -28.44
N VAL A 38 37.76 4.93 -27.23
CA VAL A 38 36.57 5.63 -26.74
C VAL A 38 37.03 7.06 -26.51
N ASN A 39 36.47 8.00 -27.28
CA ASN A 39 36.67 9.42 -27.03
C ASN A 39 36.37 9.67 -25.54
N SER A 40 37.28 10.31 -24.81
CA SER A 40 37.19 10.50 -23.35
C SER A 40 36.00 11.34 -22.86
N ASP A 41 35.12 11.75 -23.78
CA ASP A 41 33.94 12.58 -23.55
C ASP A 41 32.61 11.86 -23.86
N ASP A 42 32.61 10.62 -24.36
CA ASP A 42 31.37 9.87 -24.62
C ASP A 42 30.75 9.32 -23.32
N ALA A 43 29.46 9.60 -23.11
CA ALA A 43 28.72 9.13 -21.95
C ALA A 43 28.54 7.60 -21.96
N VAL A 44 28.94 6.93 -20.88
CA VAL A 44 28.79 5.48 -20.71
C VAL A 44 27.40 5.09 -20.20
N ALA A 45 26.69 6.02 -19.56
CA ALA A 45 25.30 5.94 -19.15
C ALA A 45 24.76 7.37 -18.95
N SER A 46 23.44 7.53 -18.92
CA SER A 46 22.83 8.84 -18.61
C SER A 46 21.58 8.72 -17.74
N ILE A 47 21.34 9.75 -16.95
CA ILE A 47 20.18 9.89 -16.08
C ILE A 47 19.44 11.15 -16.52
N ARG A 48 18.15 10.99 -16.80
CA ARG A 48 17.24 12.09 -17.08
C ARG A 48 16.35 12.34 -15.88
N VAL A 49 16.21 13.60 -15.51
CA VAL A 49 15.42 14.03 -14.35
C VAL A 49 14.41 15.07 -14.82
N TYR A 50 13.12 14.80 -14.62
CA TYR A 50 12.05 15.76 -14.89
C TYR A 50 11.41 16.25 -13.61
N ASN A 51 11.13 17.55 -13.56
CA ASN A 51 10.50 18.19 -12.43
C ASN A 51 9.00 18.42 -12.67
N PRO A 52 8.11 17.61 -12.07
CA PRO A 52 6.67 17.83 -12.16
C PRO A 52 6.14 18.91 -11.21
N THR A 53 6.98 19.41 -10.28
CA THR A 53 6.58 20.33 -9.21
C THR A 53 7.02 21.77 -9.48
N GLY A 54 6.58 22.71 -8.63
CA GLY A 54 6.97 24.13 -8.71
C GLY A 54 8.34 24.49 -8.13
N TRP A 55 9.07 23.58 -7.48
CA TRP A 55 10.34 23.91 -6.83
C TRP A 55 11.52 23.92 -7.82
N ASP A 56 12.28 25.01 -7.88
CA ASP A 56 13.41 25.17 -8.82
C ASP A 56 14.80 24.96 -8.19
N GLY A 57 14.86 24.70 -6.88
CA GLY A 57 16.10 24.51 -6.13
C GLY A 57 16.67 23.10 -6.24
N PRO A 58 17.92 22.90 -5.80
CA PRO A 58 18.55 21.58 -5.81
C PRO A 58 17.87 20.65 -4.80
N VAL A 59 17.62 19.41 -5.22
CA VAL A 59 17.15 18.31 -4.35
C VAL A 59 17.99 17.07 -4.62
N VAL A 60 18.11 16.21 -3.60
CA VAL A 60 18.83 14.95 -3.71
C VAL A 60 18.10 13.99 -4.65
N THR A 61 18.85 13.40 -5.57
CA THR A 61 18.42 12.32 -6.45
C THR A 61 19.24 11.08 -6.13
N GLU A 62 18.56 9.95 -5.97
CA GLU A 62 19.16 8.65 -5.64
C GLU A 62 18.83 7.64 -6.72
N VAL A 63 19.85 6.97 -7.25
CA VAL A 63 19.70 5.96 -8.30
C VAL A 63 20.48 4.71 -7.91
N PRO A 64 19.87 3.51 -7.91
CA PRO A 64 20.61 2.27 -7.72
C PRO A 64 21.74 2.15 -8.75
N THR A 65 22.96 1.89 -8.30
CA THR A 65 24.12 1.75 -9.17
C THR A 65 23.94 0.61 -10.17
N GLY A 66 23.24 -0.46 -9.79
CA GLY A 66 22.87 -1.57 -10.66
C GLY A 66 21.91 -1.19 -11.80
N ASP A 67 21.09 -0.15 -11.63
CA ASP A 67 20.22 0.38 -12.70
C ASP A 67 21.02 1.21 -13.71
N ILE A 68 22.24 1.65 -13.38
CA ILE A 68 23.15 2.39 -14.26
C ILE A 68 24.07 1.40 -15.00
N ALA A 69 24.69 0.50 -14.26
CA ALA A 69 25.52 -0.57 -14.81
C ALA A 69 25.61 -1.75 -13.84
N ALA A 70 25.67 -2.98 -14.36
CA ALA A 70 25.93 -4.17 -13.55
C ALA A 70 27.24 -4.02 -12.75
N PRO A 71 27.30 -4.50 -11.50
CA PRO A 71 28.47 -4.36 -10.63
C PRO A 71 29.78 -4.77 -11.31
N GLY A 72 30.81 -3.93 -11.15
CA GLY A 72 32.14 -4.14 -11.73
C GLY A 72 32.32 -3.64 -13.17
N LEU A 73 31.26 -3.20 -13.87
CA LEU A 73 31.39 -2.60 -15.21
C LEU A 73 31.86 -1.15 -15.19
N LEU A 74 31.56 -0.41 -14.12
CA LEU A 74 32.04 0.96 -13.92
C LEU A 74 33.06 1.00 -12.79
N ASP A 75 34.17 1.69 -13.05
CA ASP A 75 35.09 2.12 -12.01
C ASP A 75 34.57 3.43 -11.43
N TRP A 76 33.88 3.36 -10.28
CA TRP A 76 33.28 4.53 -9.64
C TRP A 76 34.31 5.58 -9.19
N GLU A 77 35.60 5.21 -9.06
CA GLU A 77 36.69 6.17 -8.80
C GLU A 77 37.21 6.85 -10.08
N GLY A 78 36.93 6.24 -11.23
CA GLY A 78 37.37 6.65 -12.57
C GLY A 78 36.26 7.27 -13.44
N VAL A 79 35.13 7.66 -12.84
CA VAL A 79 34.01 8.34 -13.51
C VAL A 79 33.69 9.68 -12.85
N ARG A 80 33.06 10.56 -13.63
CA ARG A 80 32.49 11.83 -13.17
C ARG A 80 31.08 12.00 -13.72
N LEU A 81 30.24 12.75 -13.03
CA LEU A 81 28.92 13.14 -13.52
C LEU A 81 29.00 14.54 -14.15
N VAL A 82 28.36 14.72 -15.30
CA VAL A 82 28.33 16.00 -16.02
C VAL A 82 26.89 16.38 -16.34
N SER A 83 26.51 17.63 -16.07
CA SER A 83 25.22 18.23 -16.44
C SER A 83 25.46 19.65 -16.95
N ASP A 84 24.89 20.00 -18.11
CA ASP A 84 25.03 21.33 -18.73
C ASP A 84 26.49 21.83 -18.87
N GLY A 85 27.42 20.90 -19.12
CA GLY A 85 28.85 21.18 -19.23
C GLY A 85 29.59 21.39 -17.89
N GLY A 86 28.89 21.35 -16.76
CA GLY A 86 29.45 21.40 -15.41
C GLY A 86 29.55 20.02 -14.77
N GLU A 87 30.53 19.84 -13.87
CA GLU A 87 30.68 18.62 -13.07
C GLU A 87 29.68 18.61 -11.90
N VAL A 88 28.98 17.49 -11.70
CA VAL A 88 28.02 17.28 -10.61
C VAL A 88 28.65 16.38 -9.55
N PRO A 89 28.88 16.86 -8.32
CA PRO A 89 29.38 16.02 -7.25
C PRO A 89 28.42 14.89 -6.90
N PHE A 90 28.98 13.72 -6.60
CA PHE A 90 28.19 12.56 -6.17
C PHE A 90 28.88 11.77 -5.04
N ALA A 91 28.11 10.89 -4.40
CA ALA A 91 28.58 9.87 -3.48
C ALA A 91 27.96 8.52 -3.81
N VAL A 92 28.55 7.44 -3.30
CA VAL A 92 27.93 6.11 -3.30
C VAL A 92 27.73 5.66 -1.86
N ARG A 93 26.50 5.28 -1.53
CA ARG A 93 26.13 4.82 -0.18
C ARG A 93 25.39 3.49 -0.22
N GLU A 94 25.33 2.83 0.93
CA GLU A 94 24.57 1.60 1.09
C GLU A 94 23.07 1.85 0.82
N GLY A 95 22.46 0.99 0.00
CA GLY A 95 21.06 1.11 -0.43
C GLY A 95 20.14 -0.03 0.01
N THR A 96 20.62 -0.91 0.90
CA THR A 96 19.80 -1.99 1.45
C THR A 96 18.81 -1.46 2.51
N GLY A 97 17.74 -2.22 2.79
CA GLY A 97 16.77 -1.88 3.84
C GLY A 97 17.45 -1.73 5.21
N HIS A 98 16.91 -0.86 6.08
CA HIS A 98 17.60 -0.45 7.31
C HIS A 98 17.96 -1.63 8.24
N TRP A 99 17.16 -2.69 8.31
CA TRP A 99 17.45 -3.91 9.09
C TRP A 99 18.54 -4.80 8.48
N LYS A 100 18.88 -4.61 7.19
CA LYS A 100 19.99 -5.28 6.49
C LYS A 100 21.26 -4.43 6.46
N ALA A 101 21.20 -3.16 6.90
CA ALA A 101 22.30 -2.21 6.77
C ALA A 101 23.55 -2.66 7.53
N LYS A 102 24.67 -2.75 6.80
CA LYS A 102 26.00 -3.06 7.31
C LYS A 102 26.67 -1.85 7.94
N LEU A 103 26.13 -0.65 7.73
CA LEU A 103 26.66 0.63 8.24
C LEU A 103 28.07 0.89 7.69
N VAL A 104 28.27 0.66 6.39
CA VAL A 104 29.56 0.83 5.71
C VAL A 104 29.56 2.13 4.92
N ALA A 105 30.53 3.00 5.22
CA ALA A 105 30.79 4.22 4.48
C ALA A 105 32.30 4.53 4.53
N PRO A 106 32.99 4.78 3.40
CA PRO A 106 32.46 4.77 2.03
C PRO A 106 32.21 3.34 1.51
N VAL A 107 31.38 3.22 0.47
CA VAL A 107 31.17 1.94 -0.24
C VAL A 107 32.24 1.79 -1.32
N GLU A 108 33.23 0.91 -1.10
CA GLU A 108 34.33 0.70 -2.05
C GLU A 108 33.93 -0.14 -3.28
N LYS A 109 33.05 -1.12 -3.09
CA LYS A 109 32.58 -2.05 -4.13
C LYS A 109 31.06 -2.05 -4.15
N PRO A 110 30.44 -1.11 -4.88
CA PRO A 110 29.00 -0.98 -4.90
C PRO A 110 28.32 -2.26 -5.39
N ARG A 111 27.35 -2.72 -4.62
CA ARG A 111 26.39 -3.75 -5.02
C ARG A 111 25.28 -3.12 -5.86
N ALA A 112 24.49 -3.96 -6.52
CA ALA A 112 23.42 -3.50 -7.41
C ALA A 112 22.42 -2.55 -6.71
N GLU A 113 22.08 -2.83 -5.46
CA GLU A 113 21.18 -2.05 -4.63
C GLU A 113 21.80 -0.79 -4.01
N ASP A 114 23.13 -0.67 -3.99
CA ASP A 114 23.81 0.52 -3.44
C ASP A 114 23.56 1.74 -4.35
N LEU A 115 23.53 2.93 -3.77
CA LEU A 115 22.92 4.12 -4.38
C LEU A 115 23.96 5.14 -4.81
N LEU A 116 23.89 5.56 -6.07
CA LEU A 116 24.48 6.80 -6.55
C LEU A 116 23.63 7.96 -6.05
N VAL A 117 24.24 8.88 -5.29
CA VAL A 117 23.58 10.02 -4.67
C VAL A 117 24.21 11.30 -5.18
N PHE A 118 23.40 12.19 -5.74
CA PHE A 118 23.82 13.52 -6.18
C PHE A 118 22.69 14.52 -5.96
N SER A 119 22.95 15.81 -6.14
CA SER A 119 21.92 16.86 -6.07
C SER A 119 21.85 17.61 -7.39
N VAL A 120 20.63 17.90 -7.83
CA VAL A 120 20.39 18.63 -9.08
C VAL A 120 19.24 19.61 -8.91
N ALA A 121 19.39 20.80 -9.47
CA ALA A 121 18.33 21.78 -9.58
C ALA A 121 17.73 21.68 -10.99
N VAL A 122 16.44 21.41 -11.09
CA VAL A 122 15.74 21.25 -12.36
C VAL A 122 14.58 22.24 -12.40
N PRO A 123 14.51 23.15 -13.39
CA PRO A 123 13.39 24.06 -13.52
C PRO A 123 12.04 23.32 -13.63
N PRO A 124 10.94 23.89 -13.10
CA PRO A 124 9.61 23.30 -13.22
C PRO A 124 9.23 22.94 -14.65
N ALA A 125 8.61 21.77 -14.83
CA ALA A 125 8.18 21.23 -16.11
C ALA A 125 9.30 21.08 -17.18
N THR A 126 10.55 20.89 -16.75
CA THR A 126 11.69 20.68 -17.66
C THR A 126 12.45 19.38 -17.35
N TRP A 127 13.25 18.94 -18.32
CA TRP A 127 14.20 17.84 -18.17
C TRP A 127 15.61 18.37 -17.97
N ALA A 128 16.34 17.78 -17.02
CA ALA A 128 17.79 17.85 -16.94
C ALA A 128 18.39 16.49 -17.35
N ARG A 129 19.61 16.51 -17.90
CA ARG A 129 20.36 15.32 -18.29
C ARG A 129 21.70 15.31 -17.56
N ILE A 130 21.97 14.21 -16.87
CA ILE A 130 23.21 13.94 -16.14
C ILE A 130 23.90 12.77 -16.83
N ASP A 131 25.04 13.01 -17.44
CA ASP A 131 25.84 11.99 -18.11
C ASP A 131 26.91 11.43 -17.16
N VAL A 132 27.06 10.11 -17.16
CA VAL A 132 28.18 9.41 -16.53
C VAL A 132 29.27 9.29 -17.58
N VAL A 133 30.41 9.95 -17.38
CA VAL A 133 31.53 9.95 -18.34
C VAL A 133 32.80 9.40 -17.70
N PRO A 134 33.66 8.70 -18.47
CA PRO A 134 34.97 8.29 -18.00
C PRO A 134 35.84 9.50 -17.65
N GLY A 135 36.73 9.32 -16.68
CA GLY A 135 37.75 10.29 -16.32
C GLY A 135 37.77 10.67 -14.85
N LYS A 136 38.92 11.20 -14.41
CA LYS A 136 39.07 11.75 -13.06
C LYS A 136 38.51 13.18 -13.04
N ALA A 137 37.95 13.59 -11.91
CA ALA A 137 37.55 14.98 -11.65
C ALA A 137 38.69 15.96 -12.03
N THR A 138 38.36 17.04 -12.75
CA THR A 138 39.32 17.78 -13.62
C THR A 138 40.07 18.96 -12.98
N GLY A 139 39.96 19.29 -11.69
CA GLY A 139 40.70 20.43 -11.10
C GLY A 139 40.42 20.68 -9.62
N GLU A 140 40.65 21.91 -9.10
CA GLU A 140 40.33 22.35 -7.71
C GLU A 140 38.88 22.06 -7.26
N SER A 141 38.03 21.60 -8.18
CA SER A 141 36.89 20.70 -7.95
C SER A 141 37.27 19.32 -7.38
N ALA A 142 38.40 19.19 -6.67
CA ALA A 142 39.01 17.97 -6.12
C ALA A 142 38.23 17.44 -4.90
N PHE A 143 36.92 17.34 -5.06
CA PHE A 143 35.96 17.10 -4.01
C PHE A 143 35.74 15.62 -3.68
N SER A 144 36.54 14.72 -4.24
CA SER A 144 36.68 13.35 -3.70
C SER A 144 37.63 13.26 -2.50
N ARG A 145 38.35 14.35 -2.14
CA ARG A 145 39.29 14.36 -1.00
C ARG A 145 39.17 15.52 -0.02
N VAL A 146 38.36 16.54 -0.32
CA VAL A 146 38.06 17.60 0.64
C VAL A 146 36.96 17.08 1.57
N SER A 147 37.38 16.58 2.74
CA SER A 147 36.46 16.24 3.81
C SER A 147 35.75 17.52 4.27
N ALA A 148 34.41 17.55 4.17
CA ALA A 148 33.59 18.55 4.86
C ALA A 148 33.55 18.29 6.37
N LEU A 149 33.99 17.10 6.79
CA LEU A 149 34.10 16.66 8.17
C LEU A 149 35.47 17.01 8.76
N ALA A 150 35.47 17.75 9.87
CA ALA A 150 36.61 17.96 10.74
C ALA A 150 36.37 17.28 12.10
N SER A 151 37.31 16.44 12.56
CA SER A 151 37.28 15.86 13.91
C SER A 151 38.23 16.63 14.83
N GLY A 152 37.73 17.01 16.01
CA GLY A 152 38.53 17.69 17.03
C GLY A 152 37.76 17.90 18.32
N SER A 153 38.44 17.85 19.48
CA SER A 153 37.83 18.06 20.81
C SER A 153 36.64 17.13 21.15
N GLY A 154 36.64 15.90 20.64
CA GLY A 154 35.54 14.94 20.82
C GLY A 154 34.28 15.27 20.00
N LYS A 155 34.39 16.17 19.02
CA LYS A 155 33.30 16.60 18.15
C LYS A 155 33.62 16.35 16.69
N LEU A 156 32.58 16.01 15.94
CA LEU A 156 32.57 15.87 14.49
C LEU A 156 31.84 17.08 13.91
N THR A 157 32.56 17.98 13.25
CA THR A 157 32.00 19.19 12.63
C THR A 157 31.92 19.02 11.13
N ILE A 158 30.74 19.21 10.55
CA ILE A 158 30.46 19.04 9.12
C ILE A 158 30.11 20.41 8.55
N VAL A 159 30.77 20.86 7.48
CA VAL A 159 30.58 22.18 6.89
C VAL A 159 30.42 22.11 5.36
N TYR A 160 29.25 22.50 4.90
CA TYR A 160 28.92 22.79 3.50
C TYR A 160 28.57 24.29 3.36
N PRO A 161 28.50 24.87 2.14
CA PRO A 161 28.31 26.31 1.96
C PRO A 161 27.14 26.92 2.74
N ASN A 162 26.04 26.18 2.87
CA ASN A 162 24.81 26.66 3.52
C ASN A 162 24.40 25.83 4.74
N VAL A 163 25.18 24.82 5.14
CA VAL A 163 24.83 23.90 6.21
C VAL A 163 26.04 23.62 7.08
N LYS A 164 25.86 23.70 8.38
CA LYS A 164 26.85 23.26 9.35
C LYS A 164 26.18 22.40 10.42
N ALA A 165 26.79 21.27 10.72
CA ALA A 165 26.32 20.38 11.78
C ALA A 165 27.47 19.99 12.70
N VAL A 166 27.18 19.83 13.98
CA VAL A 166 28.14 19.37 14.98
C VAL A 166 27.56 18.18 15.71
N VAL A 167 28.23 17.04 15.64
CA VAL A 167 27.86 15.80 16.34
C VAL A 167 28.89 15.52 17.42
N ASP A 168 28.43 15.15 18.62
CA ASP A 168 29.31 14.68 19.69
C ASP A 168 29.78 13.26 19.38
N GLU A 169 31.09 13.02 19.33
CA GLU A 169 31.63 11.71 18.97
C GLU A 169 31.40 10.67 20.08
N ALA A 170 31.36 11.12 21.35
CA ALA A 170 31.23 10.25 22.51
C ALA A 170 29.79 9.75 22.74
N THR A 171 28.79 10.56 22.40
CA THR A 171 27.37 10.21 22.55
C THR A 171 26.65 9.98 21.22
N GLY A 172 27.26 10.36 20.10
CA GLY A 172 26.64 10.35 18.78
C GLY A 172 25.55 11.41 18.60
N MET A 173 25.28 12.28 19.58
CA MET A 173 24.16 13.23 19.52
C MET A 173 24.49 14.47 18.68
N LEU A 174 23.50 14.92 17.89
CA LEU A 174 23.58 16.19 17.17
C LEU A 174 23.49 17.37 18.16
N LEU A 175 24.57 18.13 18.29
CA LEU A 175 24.70 19.26 19.20
C LEU A 175 24.30 20.60 18.58
N GLN A 176 24.54 20.76 17.27
CA GLN A 176 24.27 22.00 16.54
C GLN A 176 23.86 21.67 15.10
N LEU A 177 22.88 22.39 14.57
CA LEU A 177 22.54 22.43 13.15
C LEU A 177 22.28 23.87 12.76
N GLU A 178 23.09 24.40 11.85
CA GLU A 178 23.02 25.76 11.35
C GLU A 178 22.78 25.72 9.85
N ALA A 179 21.86 26.55 9.34
CA ALA A 179 21.60 26.68 7.91
C ALA A 179 21.46 28.15 7.53
N PHE A 180 22.09 28.57 6.43
CA PHE A 180 22.06 29.96 5.97
C PHE A 180 22.43 30.99 7.06
N GLY A 181 23.32 30.62 7.99
CA GLY A 181 23.74 31.45 9.12
C GLY A 181 22.79 31.45 10.33
N GLU A 182 21.67 30.71 10.27
CA GLU A 182 20.71 30.56 11.36
C GLU A 182 20.91 29.24 12.11
N ASP A 183 20.99 29.28 13.44
CA ASP A 183 20.97 28.08 14.26
C ASP A 183 19.55 27.54 14.39
N LEU A 184 19.35 26.30 13.94
CA LEU A 184 18.05 25.65 13.80
C LEU A 184 17.70 24.77 14.98
N LEU A 185 18.64 24.38 15.84
CA LEU A 185 18.32 23.56 17.02
C LEU A 185 17.94 24.43 18.21
N GLU A 186 16.83 24.07 18.86
CA GLU A 186 16.48 24.64 20.16
C GLU A 186 17.30 23.97 21.28
N ARG A 187 17.53 22.67 21.15
CA ARG A 187 18.36 21.85 22.03
C ARG A 187 18.98 20.69 21.25
N PRO A 188 20.09 20.09 21.74
CA PRO A 188 20.68 18.91 21.13
C PRO A 188 19.67 17.76 20.99
N LEU A 189 19.92 16.87 20.00
CA LEU A 189 19.22 15.60 19.89
C LEU A 189 19.37 14.81 21.20
N ALA A 190 18.27 14.21 21.66
CA ALA A 190 18.28 13.32 22.80
C ALA A 190 17.71 11.94 22.42
N ILE A 191 18.44 10.88 22.75
CA ILE A 191 17.97 9.50 22.68
C ILE A 191 18.09 8.87 24.06
N THR A 192 17.00 8.29 24.56
CA THR A 192 16.97 7.58 25.84
C THR A 192 16.35 6.20 25.64
N LEU A 193 17.00 5.17 26.18
CA LEU A 193 16.49 3.81 26.21
C LEU A 193 15.82 3.54 27.56
N TYR A 194 14.74 2.77 27.54
CA TYR A 194 13.94 2.46 28.72
C TYR A 194 13.70 0.95 28.86
N GLU A 195 13.65 0.49 30.11
CA GLU A 195 13.03 -0.78 30.52
C GLU A 195 11.54 -0.54 30.74
N GLY A 196 10.68 -1.40 30.20
CA GLY A 196 9.23 -1.22 30.14
C GLY A 196 8.78 -0.31 28.99
N THR A 197 7.46 -0.20 28.81
CA THR A 197 6.83 0.56 27.72
C THR A 197 5.75 1.51 28.26
N GLY A 198 5.49 2.61 27.56
CA GLY A 198 4.45 3.57 27.92
C GLY A 198 4.71 4.26 29.26
N ASP A 199 3.66 4.43 30.08
CA ASP A 199 3.74 5.20 31.33
C ASP A 199 4.57 4.52 32.44
N ASN A 200 4.82 3.21 32.34
CA ASN A 200 5.52 2.42 33.37
C ASN A 200 7.02 2.24 33.09
N ARG A 201 7.56 2.95 32.10
CA ARG A 201 8.95 2.79 31.65
C ARG A 201 9.96 3.45 32.59
N ARG A 202 11.13 2.84 32.77
CA ARG A 202 12.25 3.33 33.58
C ARG A 202 13.48 3.55 32.69
N PRO A 203 14.16 4.71 32.77
CA PRO A 203 15.33 4.96 31.94
C PRO A 203 16.49 4.01 32.30
N LEU A 204 17.15 3.48 31.29
CA LEU A 204 18.38 2.69 31.41
C LEU A 204 19.61 3.59 31.61
N GLU A 205 20.74 2.99 31.98
CA GLU A 205 22.03 3.67 31.90
C GLU A 205 22.35 4.12 30.46
N ALA A 206 23.13 5.19 30.33
CA ALA A 206 23.51 5.73 29.03
C ALA A 206 24.15 4.64 28.14
N PRO A 207 23.71 4.50 26.88
CA PRO A 207 24.22 3.46 26.00
C PRO A 207 25.70 3.70 25.69
N ARG A 208 26.45 2.61 25.50
CA ARG A 208 27.80 2.69 24.93
C ARG A 208 27.68 3.06 23.47
N VAL A 209 28.39 4.11 23.05
CA VAL A 209 28.34 4.61 21.68
C VAL A 209 29.66 4.32 20.98
N ARG A 210 29.57 3.91 19.72
CA ARG A 210 30.71 3.69 18.84
C ARG A 210 30.42 4.27 17.46
N LEU A 211 31.29 5.15 16.96
CA LEU A 211 31.30 5.52 15.55
C LEU A 211 31.73 4.29 14.74
N ALA A 212 30.80 3.73 13.97
CA ALA A 212 30.98 2.52 13.17
C ALA A 212 31.64 2.78 11.83
N SER A 213 31.28 3.89 11.17
CA SER A 213 31.88 4.33 9.91
C SER A 213 31.61 5.81 9.67
N SER A 214 32.39 6.41 8.76
CA SER A 214 32.24 7.80 8.35
C SER A 214 32.77 8.00 6.93
N ALA A 215 32.04 8.71 6.08
CA ALA A 215 32.48 9.15 4.77
C ALA A 215 32.08 10.61 4.52
N SER A 216 32.92 11.38 3.82
CA SER A 216 32.65 12.78 3.51
C SER A 216 33.27 13.17 2.18
N ASN A 217 32.47 13.79 1.31
CA ASN A 217 32.88 14.37 0.03
C ASN A 217 32.05 15.65 -0.28
N ALA A 218 32.17 16.22 -1.48
CA ALA A 218 31.35 17.40 -1.87
C ALA A 218 29.85 17.18 -1.85
N ALA A 219 29.38 15.98 -2.17
CA ALA A 219 27.97 15.73 -2.32
C ALA A 219 27.32 15.57 -0.94
N MET A 220 27.94 14.76 -0.07
CA MET A 220 27.39 14.46 1.24
C MET A 220 28.43 13.96 2.24
N THR A 221 28.05 14.01 3.52
CA THR A 221 28.74 13.38 4.64
C THR A 221 27.80 12.37 5.29
N GLU A 222 28.25 11.13 5.46
CA GLU A 222 27.54 10.08 6.18
C GLU A 222 28.32 9.67 7.44
N LEU A 223 27.64 9.63 8.59
CA LEU A 223 28.18 9.14 9.85
C LEU A 223 27.27 8.04 10.39
N ASN A 224 27.84 6.91 10.80
CA ASN A 224 27.08 5.81 11.38
C ASN A 224 27.58 5.52 12.80
N PHE A 225 26.68 5.58 13.78
CA PHE A 225 26.94 5.22 15.17
C PHE A 225 26.17 3.97 15.56
N VAL A 226 26.68 3.22 16.53
CA VAL A 226 25.96 2.13 17.20
C VAL A 226 25.86 2.44 18.68
N LEU A 227 24.63 2.50 19.19
CA LEU A 227 24.27 2.71 20.59
C LEU A 227 23.90 1.34 21.18
N SER A 228 24.60 0.90 22.22
CA SER A 228 24.38 -0.41 22.84
C SER A 228 24.24 -0.26 24.36
N ALA A 229 23.08 -0.62 24.90
CA ALA A 229 22.88 -0.72 26.34
C ALA A 229 23.22 -2.14 26.84
N PRO A 230 23.80 -2.29 28.04
CA PRO A 230 23.96 -3.60 28.68
C PRO A 230 22.59 -4.29 28.84
N GLU A 231 22.47 -5.55 28.42
CA GLU A 231 21.24 -6.37 28.54
C GLU A 231 20.01 -5.88 27.73
N ALA A 232 20.19 -4.88 26.86
CA ALA A 232 19.10 -4.15 26.19
C ALA A 232 19.26 -4.13 24.64
N PRO A 233 18.25 -3.60 23.90
CA PRO A 233 18.35 -3.47 22.45
C PRO A 233 19.50 -2.55 22.00
N ALA A 234 20.01 -2.80 20.79
CA ALA A 234 21.00 -1.94 20.14
C ALA A 234 20.35 -1.15 19.00
N LEU A 235 20.74 0.12 18.86
CA LEU A 235 20.30 1.03 17.82
C LEU A 235 21.48 1.46 16.94
N ALA A 236 21.27 1.53 15.62
CA ALA A 236 22.09 2.33 14.72
C ALA A 236 21.59 3.78 14.74
N LEU A 237 22.49 4.75 14.81
CA LEU A 237 22.18 6.17 14.63
C LEU A 237 22.98 6.70 13.44
N THR A 238 22.30 7.05 12.35
CA THR A 238 22.93 7.48 11.09
C THR A 238 22.59 8.92 10.79
N TYR A 239 23.60 9.70 10.42
CA TYR A 239 23.46 11.06 9.89
C TYR A 239 23.87 11.08 8.42
N ARG A 240 23.03 11.65 7.55
CA ARG A 240 23.40 11.98 6.16
C ARG A 240 23.18 13.46 5.94
N ILE A 241 24.26 14.19 5.69
CA ILE A 241 24.24 15.64 5.51
C ILE A 241 24.66 15.95 4.09
N HIS A 242 23.72 16.42 3.29
CA HIS A 242 23.90 16.70 1.87
C HIS A 242 24.22 18.18 1.65
N ALA A 243 25.11 18.46 0.70
CA ALA A 243 25.56 19.82 0.40
C ALA A 243 24.44 20.75 -0.10
N CYS A 244 23.37 20.18 -0.66
CA CYS A 244 22.20 20.92 -1.14
C CYS A 244 21.27 21.42 -0.04
N GLY A 245 21.47 21.03 1.23
CA GLY A 245 20.57 21.40 2.32
C GLY A 245 19.62 20.31 2.79
N LEU A 246 19.85 19.02 2.47
CA LEU A 246 19.12 17.92 3.11
C LEU A 246 19.92 17.36 4.29
N VAL A 247 19.27 17.20 5.45
CA VAL A 247 19.82 16.47 6.59
C VAL A 247 18.91 15.31 6.93
N GLU A 248 19.43 14.09 6.92
CA GLU A 248 18.72 12.91 7.35
C GLU A 248 19.30 12.38 8.66
N ILE A 249 18.42 12.01 9.58
CA ILE A 249 18.76 11.41 10.87
C ILE A 249 17.93 10.15 11.02
N TRP A 250 18.58 9.00 11.18
CA TRP A 250 17.94 7.69 11.30
C TRP A 250 18.38 7.02 12.60
N SER A 251 17.42 6.44 13.33
CA SER A 251 17.64 5.63 14.52
C SER A 251 16.89 4.32 14.38
N ASP A 252 17.63 3.22 14.17
CA ASP A 252 17.08 1.93 13.75
C ASP A 252 17.56 0.77 14.60
N GLU A 253 16.68 -0.19 14.87
CA GLU A 253 17.05 -1.44 15.53
C GLU A 253 18.16 -2.21 14.79
N ARG A 254 19.07 -2.80 15.56
CA ARG A 254 20.03 -3.78 15.04
C ARG A 254 19.42 -5.19 15.09
N PRO A 255 19.81 -6.09 14.16
CA PRO A 255 19.35 -7.47 14.16
C PRO A 255 19.56 -8.16 15.52
N TRP A 256 18.59 -8.99 15.93
CA TRP A 256 18.62 -9.79 17.15
C TRP A 256 18.29 -11.26 16.89
N GLU A 257 18.71 -12.13 17.81
CA GLU A 257 18.42 -13.56 17.82
C GLU A 257 17.49 -13.92 18.99
N GLY A 258 16.54 -14.84 18.75
CA GLY A 258 15.58 -15.29 19.76
C GLY A 258 14.50 -14.25 20.10
N ARG A 259 14.08 -14.23 21.38
CA ARG A 259 13.02 -13.34 21.90
C ARG A 259 13.35 -11.88 21.61
N SER A 260 12.36 -11.13 21.12
CA SER A 260 12.54 -9.71 20.82
C SER A 260 12.89 -8.90 22.06
N PRO A 261 13.99 -8.12 22.04
CA PRO A 261 14.34 -7.23 23.15
C PRO A 261 13.30 -6.10 23.32
N TRP A 262 12.59 -5.72 22.26
CA TRP A 262 11.61 -4.63 22.25
C TRP A 262 10.29 -4.96 22.94
N LEU A 263 10.09 -6.20 23.39
CA LEU A 263 8.93 -6.57 24.21
C LEU A 263 8.92 -5.85 25.56
N ASP A 264 10.11 -5.73 26.15
CA ASP A 264 10.31 -5.22 27.49
C ASP A 264 11.06 -3.88 27.47
N HIS A 265 11.23 -3.25 26.30
CA HIS A 265 12.02 -2.03 26.11
C HIS A 265 11.42 -1.06 25.10
N GLU A 266 11.75 0.21 25.26
CA GLU A 266 11.35 1.32 24.39
C GLU A 266 12.51 2.32 24.24
N ALA A 267 12.57 3.02 23.11
CA ALA A 267 13.42 4.17 22.89
C ALA A 267 12.58 5.45 22.75
N SER A 268 13.10 6.57 23.24
CA SER A 268 12.55 7.90 22.97
C SER A 268 13.60 8.76 22.30
N CYS A 269 13.24 9.29 21.12
CA CYS A 269 14.06 10.21 20.34
C CYS A 269 13.38 11.59 20.36
N SER A 270 14.13 12.65 20.67
CA SER A 270 13.61 14.02 20.65
C SER A 270 14.55 14.94 19.86
N LEU A 271 14.04 15.48 18.76
CA LEU A 271 14.64 16.55 17.98
C LEU A 271 13.79 17.81 18.18
N ALA A 272 14.41 18.90 18.64
CA ALA A 272 13.72 20.17 18.85
C ALA A 272 14.31 21.24 17.92
N LEU A 273 13.48 21.70 16.99
CA LEU A 273 13.84 22.71 16.01
C LEU A 273 13.28 24.08 16.43
N LYS A 274 14.03 25.13 16.16
CA LYS A 274 13.62 26.52 16.35
C LYS A 274 12.67 26.97 15.25
N GLY A 275 11.86 27.97 15.57
CA GLY A 275 10.95 28.62 14.63
C GLY A 275 9.49 28.35 14.94
N GLU A 276 8.61 29.04 14.21
CA GLU A 276 7.18 28.77 14.28
C GLU A 276 6.88 27.46 13.56
N LYS A 277 6.13 26.58 14.24
CA LYS A 277 5.78 25.25 13.77
C LYS A 277 4.44 25.27 13.03
N GLU A 278 4.47 25.00 11.73
CA GLU A 278 3.29 24.86 10.88
C GLU A 278 3.16 23.38 10.46
N THR A 279 2.04 22.73 10.80
CA THR A 279 1.81 21.35 10.36
C THR A 279 1.35 21.35 8.91
N LEU A 280 1.79 20.38 8.11
CA LEU A 280 1.29 20.16 6.74
C LEU A 280 0.22 19.06 6.79
N PRO A 281 -1.07 19.38 6.99
CA PRO A 281 -2.07 18.37 7.33
C PRO A 281 -2.29 17.39 6.18
N TYR A 282 -2.12 17.82 4.93
CA TYR A 282 -2.19 16.93 3.78
C TYR A 282 -1.10 15.85 3.82
N LEU A 283 0.08 16.13 4.37
CA LEU A 283 1.15 15.13 4.52
C LEU A 283 1.06 14.30 5.82
N VAL A 284 0.44 14.84 6.87
CA VAL A 284 0.20 14.12 8.15
C VAL A 284 -1.03 13.19 8.03
N ASN A 285 -2.11 13.70 7.43
CA ASN A 285 -3.41 13.04 7.33
C ASN A 285 -3.64 12.32 5.98
N ARG A 286 -2.66 12.28 5.07
CA ARG A 286 -2.61 11.30 3.95
C ARG A 286 -2.53 9.89 4.58
N ALA A 287 -3.56 9.40 5.27
CA ALA A 287 -3.60 8.05 5.85
C ALA A 287 -3.28 7.06 4.73
N PRO A 288 -2.59 5.94 5.01
CA PRO A 288 -2.58 4.88 4.04
C PRO A 288 -4.04 4.43 4.03
N PHE A 289 -4.71 4.61 2.90
CA PHE A 289 -5.99 4.07 2.46
C PHE A 289 -6.92 3.48 3.53
N TYR A 290 -8.22 3.74 3.44
CA TYR A 290 -9.22 3.11 4.32
C TYR A 290 -8.86 1.64 4.62
N GLY A 291 -8.69 1.30 5.90
CA GLY A 291 -8.39 -0.07 6.33
C GLY A 291 -7.05 -0.36 7.01
N PHE A 292 -6.09 0.57 7.15
CA PHE A 292 -4.88 0.38 7.99
C PHE A 292 -5.17 0.49 9.51
N LYS A 293 -6.19 -0.23 9.98
CA LYS A 293 -6.63 -0.22 11.38
C LYS A 293 -5.42 -0.46 12.29
N ASP A 294 -5.22 0.45 13.24
CA ASP A 294 -4.14 0.46 14.25
C ASP A 294 -2.74 0.90 13.80
N TYR A 295 -2.49 1.10 12.49
CA TYR A 295 -1.17 1.56 12.04
C TYR A 295 -0.82 2.95 12.57
N GLU A 296 -1.78 3.87 12.60
CA GLU A 296 -1.61 5.22 13.15
C GLU A 296 -1.37 5.24 14.67
N LYS A 297 -1.75 4.18 15.38
CA LYS A 297 -1.46 4.03 16.80
C LYS A 297 0.01 3.65 17.03
N VAL A 298 0.61 2.96 16.06
CA VAL A 298 1.96 2.39 16.14
C VAL A 298 2.98 3.26 15.44
N VAL A 299 2.62 3.92 14.35
CA VAL A 299 3.54 4.69 13.50
C VAL A 299 3.02 6.12 13.35
N LYS A 300 3.87 7.09 13.70
CA LYS A 300 3.60 8.52 13.52
C LYS A 300 4.45 9.06 12.39
N THR A 301 3.88 10.00 11.64
CA THR A 301 4.53 10.57 10.44
C THR A 301 4.56 12.10 10.56
N PRO A 302 5.63 12.67 11.11
CA PRO A 302 5.80 14.13 11.12
C PRO A 302 5.88 14.68 9.70
N ALA A 303 5.12 15.73 9.45
CA ALA A 303 5.24 16.57 8.26
C ALA A 303 4.94 18.02 8.64
N VAL A 304 6.01 18.80 8.81
CA VAL A 304 5.98 20.08 9.50
C VAL A 304 6.93 21.05 8.80
N VAL A 305 6.54 22.32 8.75
CA VAL A 305 7.44 23.43 8.40
C VAL A 305 7.82 24.16 9.68
N HIS A 306 9.11 24.41 9.86
CA HIS A 306 9.64 25.30 10.89
C HIS A 306 10.15 26.57 10.23
N ARG A 307 9.63 27.74 10.64
CA ARG A 307 9.99 29.04 10.05
C ARG A 307 10.87 29.84 11.01
N ALA A 308 12.10 30.09 10.61
CA ALA A 308 13.03 31.01 11.25
C ALA A 308 13.23 32.27 10.37
N PRO A 309 13.76 33.39 10.91
CA PRO A 309 13.90 34.63 10.15
C PRO A 309 14.69 34.51 8.84
N GLY A 310 15.77 33.72 8.82
CA GLY A 310 16.63 33.52 7.64
C GLY A 310 16.43 32.20 6.89
N ALA A 311 15.73 31.22 7.47
CA ALA A 311 15.64 29.86 6.93
C ALA A 311 14.28 29.21 7.23
N ALA A 312 13.85 28.29 6.37
CA ALA A 312 12.74 27.38 6.62
C ALA A 312 13.21 25.93 6.57
N VAL A 313 12.61 25.09 7.41
CA VAL A 313 12.88 23.65 7.45
C VAL A 313 11.60 22.88 7.15
N VAL A 314 11.58 22.08 6.09
CA VAL A 314 10.54 21.06 5.90
C VAL A 314 11.03 19.78 6.57
N GLU A 315 10.40 19.42 7.69
CA GLU A 315 10.64 18.18 8.44
C GLU A 315 9.64 17.11 7.97
N LEU A 316 10.16 16.02 7.39
CA LEU A 316 9.41 14.80 7.09
C LEU A 316 10.00 13.63 7.88
N GLY A 317 9.19 12.69 8.35
CA GLY A 317 9.73 11.49 9.01
C GLY A 317 8.72 10.40 9.32
N GLU A 318 9.18 9.38 10.00
CA GLU A 318 8.44 8.23 10.53
C GLU A 318 8.99 7.90 11.93
N GLU A 319 8.13 7.56 12.88
CA GLU A 319 8.54 7.05 14.18
C GLU A 319 7.57 6.00 14.72
N PHE A 320 8.12 4.92 15.27
CA PHE A 320 7.33 3.90 15.92
C PHE A 320 7.05 4.28 17.37
N ALA A 321 5.92 3.82 17.92
CA ALA A 321 5.48 4.17 19.26
C ALA A 321 6.46 3.69 20.35
N ASN A 322 7.21 2.61 20.11
CA ASN A 322 8.28 2.16 21.01
C ASN A 322 9.68 2.67 20.61
N GLY A 323 9.77 3.56 19.62
CA GLY A 323 11.01 4.18 19.15
C GLY A 323 12.07 3.25 18.54
N ARG A 324 11.76 1.97 18.27
CA ARG A 324 12.72 1.04 17.64
C ARG A 324 13.12 1.47 16.22
N HIS A 325 12.26 2.25 15.58
CA HIS A 325 12.47 2.89 14.29
C HIS A 325 12.06 4.35 14.42
N TRP A 326 12.95 5.25 14.04
CA TRP A 326 12.72 6.69 14.06
C TRP A 326 13.59 7.34 12.99
N ASN A 327 13.02 8.17 12.11
CA ASN A 327 13.78 8.95 11.16
C ASN A 327 13.25 10.37 10.99
N ARG A 328 14.12 11.28 10.55
CA ARG A 328 13.81 12.66 10.16
C ARG A 328 14.61 13.05 8.94
N ARG A 329 13.95 13.66 7.97
CA ARG A 329 14.51 14.30 6.78
C ARG A 329 14.18 15.79 6.88
N LEU A 330 15.21 16.61 6.97
CA LEU A 330 15.13 18.06 7.15
C LEU A 330 15.60 18.72 5.85
N TYR A 331 14.65 19.25 5.07
CA TYR A 331 14.95 20.00 3.86
C TYR A 331 15.08 21.48 4.23
N LEU A 332 16.27 22.03 4.04
CA LEU A 332 16.65 23.37 4.42
C LEU A 332 16.48 24.31 3.23
N ALA A 333 15.67 25.36 3.38
CA ALA A 333 15.41 26.35 2.34
C ALA A 333 15.81 27.76 2.79
N ASP A 334 16.50 28.48 1.90
CA ASP A 334 16.70 29.92 2.04
C ASP A 334 15.35 30.62 1.93
N SER A 335 15.06 31.44 2.93
CA SER A 335 13.83 32.18 3.05
C SER A 335 13.60 33.11 1.83
N GLN A 336 14.65 33.72 1.24
CA GLN A 336 14.53 34.53 0.02
C GLN A 336 14.25 33.70 -1.24
N ARG A 337 14.72 32.46 -1.31
CA ARG A 337 14.41 31.55 -2.43
C ARG A 337 12.99 31.00 -2.32
N ALA A 338 12.55 30.64 -1.11
CA ALA A 338 11.16 30.26 -0.85
C ALA A 338 10.17 31.38 -1.27
N ALA A 339 10.56 32.64 -1.07
CA ALA A 339 9.81 33.81 -1.56
C ALA A 339 9.65 33.85 -3.08
N ARG A 340 10.73 33.54 -3.82
CA ARG A 340 10.73 33.55 -5.29
C ARG A 340 9.93 32.39 -5.86
N ALA A 341 10.09 31.19 -5.31
CA ALA A 341 9.35 29.99 -5.74
C ALA A 341 7.83 30.15 -5.55
N ALA A 342 7.41 30.92 -4.54
CA ALA A 342 6.01 31.23 -4.28
C ALA A 342 5.45 32.42 -5.08
N GLY A 343 6.27 33.09 -5.91
CA GLY A 343 5.86 34.28 -6.65
C GLY A 343 5.68 35.54 -5.78
N THR A 344 6.18 35.55 -4.54
CA THR A 344 5.98 36.61 -3.54
C THR A 344 7.26 37.34 -3.15
N ALA A 345 8.19 37.49 -4.10
CA ALA A 345 9.48 38.15 -3.88
C ALA A 345 9.31 39.56 -3.26
N GLY A 346 9.85 39.77 -2.05
CA GLY A 346 9.77 41.03 -1.31
C GLY A 346 8.64 41.14 -0.28
N ALA A 347 7.79 40.11 -0.13
CA ALA A 347 6.77 40.05 0.91
C ALA A 347 7.36 39.64 2.29
N PRO A 348 6.67 39.89 3.43
CA PRO A 348 7.09 39.44 4.76
C PRO A 348 7.26 37.91 4.83
N CYS A 349 7.99 37.38 5.83
CA CYS A 349 8.25 35.94 5.97
C CYS A 349 6.99 35.06 5.99
N GLU A 350 5.85 35.65 6.35
CA GLU A 350 4.51 35.05 6.38
C GLU A 350 3.93 34.75 4.97
N ALA A 351 4.53 35.27 3.89
CA ALA A 351 4.01 35.17 2.52
C ALA A 351 4.79 34.21 1.60
N TRP A 352 5.78 33.46 2.12
CA TRP A 352 6.63 32.56 1.31
C TRP A 352 6.19 31.09 1.46
N SER A 353 5.98 30.39 0.34
CA SER A 353 5.54 28.99 0.32
C SER A 353 6.70 28.03 0.11
N VAL A 354 6.89 27.11 1.07
CA VAL A 354 7.72 25.91 0.92
C VAL A 354 6.91 24.71 0.40
N GLY A 355 5.63 24.93 0.03
CA GLY A 355 4.74 23.91 -0.51
C GLY A 355 5.36 23.13 -1.67
N PRO A 356 5.94 23.78 -2.70
CA PRO A 356 6.57 23.06 -3.80
C PRO A 356 7.76 22.20 -3.38
N LEU A 357 8.53 22.62 -2.38
CA LEU A 357 9.63 21.81 -1.83
C LEU A 357 9.08 20.61 -1.05
N ALA A 358 8.02 20.80 -0.26
CA ALA A 358 7.38 19.72 0.47
C ALA A 358 6.76 18.68 -0.47
N GLU A 359 6.10 19.12 -1.55
CA GLU A 359 5.59 18.27 -2.62
C GLU A 359 6.71 17.49 -3.31
N LEU A 360 7.80 18.15 -3.70
CA LEU A 360 8.93 17.48 -4.34
C LEU A 360 9.67 16.52 -3.39
N ALA A 361 9.78 16.87 -2.10
CA ALA A 361 10.36 16.00 -1.08
C ALA A 361 9.52 14.74 -0.81
N ASP A 362 8.20 14.84 -1.02
CA ASP A 362 7.26 13.74 -0.86
C ASP A 362 7.21 12.86 -2.12
N GLU A 363 7.00 13.46 -3.29
CA GLU A 363 6.71 12.76 -4.54
C GLU A 363 7.93 12.53 -5.43
N GLY A 364 9.01 13.28 -5.22
CA GLY A 364 10.27 13.19 -5.94
C GLY A 364 10.20 13.60 -7.42
N PHE A 365 11.36 13.68 -8.06
CA PHE A 365 11.44 13.87 -9.51
C PHE A 365 10.98 12.62 -10.27
N VAL A 366 10.62 12.78 -11.55
CA VAL A 366 10.67 11.64 -12.47
C VAL A 366 12.13 11.40 -12.81
N VAL A 367 12.64 10.21 -12.49
CA VAL A 367 14.00 9.76 -12.83
C VAL A 367 13.91 8.65 -13.88
N ASP A 368 14.46 8.90 -15.07
CA ASP A 368 14.54 7.97 -16.20
C ASP A 368 16.01 7.63 -16.46
N VAL A 369 16.39 6.37 -16.26
CA VAL A 369 17.78 5.91 -16.33
C VAL A 369 18.03 5.22 -17.67
N HIS A 370 19.03 5.71 -18.39
CA HIS A 370 19.57 5.10 -19.60
C HIS A 370 20.88 4.39 -19.23
N PRO A 371 20.83 3.08 -18.93
CA PRO A 371 22.00 2.35 -18.43
C PRO A 371 23.09 2.23 -19.49
N ARG A 372 24.25 1.76 -19.05
CA ARG A 372 25.25 1.24 -19.98
C ARG A 372 24.62 0.12 -20.82
N LYS A 373 24.78 0.23 -22.14
CA LYS A 373 24.19 -0.72 -23.09
C LYS A 373 25.26 -1.52 -23.81
N LEU A 374 24.93 -2.76 -24.13
CA LEU A 374 25.58 -3.53 -25.18
C LEU A 374 24.82 -3.28 -26.49
N VAL A 375 25.46 -2.60 -27.44
CA VAL A 375 24.90 -2.39 -28.77
C VAL A 375 25.00 -3.68 -29.57
N TRP A 376 23.89 -4.10 -30.15
CA TRP A 376 23.82 -5.32 -30.93
C TRP A 376 24.26 -5.07 -32.37
N SER A 377 25.37 -5.69 -32.80
CA SER A 377 25.95 -5.47 -34.13
C SER A 377 25.49 -6.47 -35.20
N GLY A 378 24.74 -7.52 -34.82
CA GLY A 378 24.29 -8.60 -35.71
C GLY A 378 22.82 -8.51 -36.11
N GLY A 379 22.43 -9.07 -37.26
CA GLY A 379 21.02 -9.16 -37.66
C GLY A 379 20.22 -10.28 -36.97
N SER A 380 20.88 -11.13 -36.18
CA SER A 380 20.28 -12.27 -35.48
C SER A 380 20.79 -12.42 -34.04
N ALA A 381 19.98 -13.08 -33.22
CA ALA A 381 20.30 -13.45 -31.84
C ALA A 381 19.93 -14.89 -31.51
N THR A 382 20.81 -15.54 -30.74
CA THR A 382 20.60 -16.88 -30.21
C THR A 382 20.38 -16.84 -28.70
N VAL A 383 19.19 -17.24 -28.25
CA VAL A 383 18.85 -17.35 -26.82
C VAL A 383 19.03 -18.79 -26.36
N THR A 384 19.97 -19.01 -25.45
CA THR A 384 20.23 -20.30 -24.79
C THR A 384 19.67 -20.26 -23.37
N TYR A 385 18.98 -21.31 -22.94
CA TYR A 385 18.32 -21.33 -21.64
C TYR A 385 18.12 -22.76 -21.10
N PRO A 386 18.11 -22.97 -19.77
CA PRO A 386 17.63 -24.20 -19.15
C PRO A 386 16.11 -24.27 -19.21
N GLU A 387 15.51 -25.48 -19.18
CA GLU A 387 14.05 -25.68 -19.29
C GLU A 387 13.23 -24.81 -18.31
N LYS A 388 13.70 -24.66 -17.06
CA LYS A 388 13.06 -23.81 -16.03
C LYS A 388 13.04 -22.31 -16.38
N ALA A 389 13.75 -21.87 -17.41
CA ALA A 389 13.80 -20.49 -17.89
C ALA A 389 13.06 -20.29 -19.23
N ALA A 390 12.23 -21.25 -19.66
CA ALA A 390 11.52 -21.19 -20.94
C ALA A 390 10.68 -19.91 -21.11
N VAL A 391 9.91 -19.51 -20.10
CA VAL A 391 9.08 -18.29 -20.17
C VAL A 391 9.94 -17.03 -20.30
N ALA A 392 11.07 -16.95 -19.59
CA ALA A 392 11.99 -15.82 -19.72
C ALA A 392 12.59 -15.76 -21.15
N ALA A 393 12.91 -16.92 -21.74
CA ALA A 393 13.36 -17.01 -23.12
C ALA A 393 12.26 -16.62 -24.13
N GLU A 394 11.01 -16.98 -23.89
CA GLU A 394 9.85 -16.58 -24.71
C GLU A 394 9.69 -15.06 -24.73
N ILE A 395 9.70 -14.43 -23.54
CA ILE A 395 9.63 -12.96 -23.38
C ILE A 395 10.74 -12.28 -24.19
N LEU A 396 11.99 -12.75 -24.02
CA LEU A 396 13.14 -12.18 -24.75
C LEU A 396 13.03 -12.39 -26.25
N THR A 397 12.62 -13.58 -26.68
CA THR A 397 12.50 -13.91 -28.10
C THR A 397 11.42 -13.06 -28.78
N LEU A 398 10.31 -12.80 -28.08
CA LEU A 398 9.27 -11.89 -28.56
C LEU A 398 9.80 -10.46 -28.68
N ALA A 399 10.42 -9.93 -27.62
CA ALA A 399 10.93 -8.56 -27.60
C ALA A 399 12.05 -8.32 -28.64
N LEU A 400 12.94 -9.29 -28.85
CA LEU A 400 13.95 -9.23 -29.91
C LEU A 400 13.31 -9.21 -31.30
N GLY A 401 12.25 -10.00 -31.51
CA GLY A 401 11.50 -10.02 -32.76
C GLY A 401 10.80 -8.67 -33.05
N GLU A 402 10.18 -8.08 -32.03
CA GLU A 402 9.57 -6.74 -32.10
C GLU A 402 10.62 -5.65 -32.42
N ALA A 403 11.84 -5.79 -31.90
CA ALA A 403 12.98 -4.92 -32.20
C ALA A 403 13.66 -5.22 -33.56
N GLY A 404 13.10 -6.13 -34.38
CA GLY A 404 13.61 -6.44 -35.71
C GLY A 404 14.84 -7.37 -35.74
N VAL A 405 15.19 -8.02 -34.64
CA VAL A 405 16.30 -8.98 -34.56
C VAL A 405 15.80 -10.37 -34.96
N LYS A 406 16.46 -11.02 -35.93
CA LYS A 406 16.10 -12.39 -36.34
C LYS A 406 16.40 -13.37 -35.21
N ARG A 407 15.44 -14.26 -34.94
CA ARG A 407 15.49 -15.19 -33.80
C ARG A 407 15.97 -16.58 -34.19
N GLU A 408 16.89 -17.12 -33.40
CA GLU A 408 17.25 -18.54 -33.39
C GLU A 408 17.25 -19.03 -31.93
N ALA A 409 16.18 -19.71 -31.48
CA ALA A 409 16.13 -20.24 -30.10
C ALA A 409 16.66 -21.67 -30.06
N ALA A 410 17.54 -21.97 -29.10
CA ALA A 410 18.07 -23.32 -28.91
C ALA A 410 17.96 -23.75 -27.44
N ALA A 411 17.09 -24.72 -27.17
CA ALA A 411 16.94 -25.36 -25.87
C ALA A 411 18.07 -26.38 -25.65
N SER A 412 19.33 -25.95 -25.59
CA SER A 412 20.46 -26.76 -25.12
C SER A 412 21.71 -25.92 -24.85
N PRO A 413 22.31 -25.99 -23.65
CA PRO A 413 23.66 -25.48 -23.40
C PRO A 413 24.65 -26.18 -24.34
N GLY A 414 25.30 -25.44 -25.23
CA GLY A 414 26.29 -25.98 -26.16
C GLY A 414 25.83 -26.19 -27.61
N SER A 415 24.63 -25.75 -27.98
CA SER A 415 24.28 -25.58 -29.41
C SER A 415 25.26 -24.62 -30.08
N GLN A 416 25.75 -24.96 -31.27
CA GLN A 416 26.65 -24.08 -32.03
C GLN A 416 25.93 -22.76 -32.33
N VAL A 417 26.34 -21.69 -31.65
CA VAL A 417 25.93 -20.32 -32.00
C VAL A 417 26.58 -20.00 -33.35
N PRO A 418 25.82 -19.55 -34.37
CA PRO A 418 26.42 -19.10 -35.61
C PRO A 418 27.44 -17.97 -35.34
N PRO A 419 28.60 -17.96 -36.01
CA PRO A 419 29.67 -16.99 -35.74
C PRO A 419 29.25 -15.51 -35.91
N ASP A 420 28.19 -15.24 -36.68
CA ASP A 420 27.65 -13.90 -36.94
C ASP A 420 26.40 -13.56 -36.11
N SER A 421 25.97 -14.46 -35.20
CA SER A 421 24.82 -14.28 -34.31
C SER A 421 25.30 -13.89 -32.92
N GLY A 422 24.75 -12.83 -32.33
CA GLY A 422 25.03 -12.55 -30.93
C GLY A 422 24.33 -13.56 -30.02
N SER A 423 24.91 -13.82 -28.85
CA SER A 423 24.39 -14.80 -27.89
C SER A 423 23.76 -14.16 -26.65
N ILE A 424 22.65 -14.71 -26.17
CA ILE A 424 22.06 -14.41 -24.86
C ILE A 424 21.94 -15.73 -24.10
N ASP A 425 22.64 -15.85 -22.97
CA ASP A 425 22.64 -17.05 -22.14
C ASP A 425 21.88 -16.81 -20.83
N LEU A 426 20.77 -17.53 -20.63
CA LEU A 426 19.98 -17.49 -19.39
C LEU A 426 20.49 -18.56 -18.43
N ARG A 427 20.84 -18.18 -17.19
CA ARG A 427 21.34 -19.14 -16.20
C ARG A 427 20.74 -18.94 -14.81
N LEU A 428 20.29 -20.06 -14.24
CA LEU A 428 19.99 -20.18 -12.82
C LEU A 428 21.26 -20.57 -12.07
N LEU A 429 21.59 -19.83 -11.01
CA LEU A 429 22.78 -20.04 -10.20
C LEU A 429 22.46 -20.90 -8.97
N ASP A 430 23.30 -21.91 -8.68
CA ASP A 430 23.20 -22.71 -7.45
C ASP A 430 23.70 -21.96 -6.20
N GLY A 431 24.40 -20.84 -6.38
CA GLY A 431 24.98 -20.01 -5.31
C GLY A 431 25.00 -18.52 -5.67
N PRO A 432 23.83 -17.88 -5.85
CA PRO A 432 23.72 -16.50 -6.36
C PRO A 432 24.42 -15.45 -5.47
N ALA A 433 24.43 -15.66 -4.15
CA ALA A 433 25.04 -14.73 -3.19
C ALA A 433 26.55 -14.54 -3.42
N ALA A 434 27.26 -15.56 -3.93
CA ALA A 434 28.69 -15.45 -4.27
C ALA A 434 28.95 -14.46 -5.43
N GLN A 435 27.92 -14.16 -6.22
CA GLN A 435 27.96 -13.17 -7.31
C GLN A 435 27.24 -11.86 -6.93
N GLY A 436 26.92 -11.67 -5.64
CA GLY A 436 26.22 -10.48 -5.15
C GLY A 436 24.75 -10.42 -5.53
N ILE A 437 24.13 -11.56 -5.84
CA ILE A 437 22.70 -11.68 -6.16
C ILE A 437 21.97 -12.24 -4.94
N GLU A 438 20.97 -11.52 -4.45
CA GLU A 438 20.16 -11.86 -3.26
C GLU A 438 18.68 -12.06 -3.63
N GLY A 439 18.00 -12.99 -2.97
CA GLY A 439 16.57 -13.26 -3.21
C GLY A 439 16.25 -13.50 -4.69
N ASP A 440 15.26 -12.77 -5.20
CA ASP A 440 14.89 -12.76 -6.63
C ASP A 440 15.70 -11.78 -7.48
N GLY A 441 16.88 -11.37 -7.02
CA GLY A 441 17.78 -10.51 -7.76
C GLY A 441 18.30 -11.15 -9.06
N PHE A 442 18.82 -10.31 -9.94
CA PHE A 442 19.38 -10.71 -11.23
C PHE A 442 20.51 -9.79 -11.70
N ALA A 443 21.27 -10.24 -12.70
CA ALA A 443 22.22 -9.42 -13.42
C ALA A 443 22.22 -9.74 -14.93
N VAL A 444 22.27 -8.70 -15.75
CA VAL A 444 22.50 -8.73 -17.20
C VAL A 444 23.91 -8.17 -17.44
N ARG A 445 24.83 -9.00 -17.91
CA ARG A 445 26.24 -8.64 -18.07
C ARG A 445 26.81 -9.14 -19.40
N LEU A 446 28.02 -8.70 -19.72
CA LEU A 446 28.75 -9.20 -20.91
C LEU A 446 29.08 -10.69 -20.74
N ALA A 447 29.04 -11.45 -21.83
CA ALA A 447 29.45 -12.84 -21.83
C ALA A 447 30.95 -12.99 -21.46
N VAL A 448 31.25 -13.91 -20.55
CA VAL A 448 32.58 -14.06 -19.92
C VAL A 448 33.57 -14.84 -20.80
N ASP A 449 33.10 -15.54 -21.82
CA ASP A 449 33.88 -16.48 -22.64
C ASP A 449 34.34 -15.91 -24.00
N GLY A 450 34.29 -14.59 -24.17
CA GLY A 450 34.72 -13.91 -25.40
C GLY A 450 33.74 -14.04 -26.57
N ARG A 451 32.56 -14.65 -26.37
CA ARG A 451 31.46 -14.58 -27.34
C ARG A 451 30.90 -13.16 -27.37
N ALA A 452 30.56 -12.66 -28.56
CA ALA A 452 29.76 -11.44 -28.69
C ALA A 452 28.36 -11.71 -28.12
N GLY A 453 27.99 -11.08 -27.02
CA GLY A 453 26.72 -11.37 -26.36
C GLY A 453 26.62 -10.95 -24.89
N ALA A 454 25.51 -11.35 -24.27
CA ALA A 454 25.19 -11.10 -22.88
C ALA A 454 24.87 -12.40 -22.14
N GLU A 455 25.13 -12.40 -20.83
CA GLU A 455 24.69 -13.43 -19.89
C GLU A 455 23.66 -12.79 -18.95
N ILE A 456 22.54 -13.48 -18.75
CA ILE A 456 21.49 -13.09 -17.81
C ILE A 456 21.44 -14.16 -16.71
N VAL A 457 21.77 -13.76 -15.50
CA VAL A 457 21.90 -14.66 -14.35
C VAL A 457 20.95 -14.27 -13.23
N ALA A 458 20.36 -15.26 -12.55
CA ALA A 458 19.58 -15.05 -11.34
C ALA A 458 19.64 -16.28 -10.42
N GLY A 459 19.28 -16.08 -9.14
CA GLY A 459 19.12 -17.16 -8.18
C GLY A 459 17.79 -17.91 -8.30
N THR A 460 16.76 -17.24 -8.84
CA THR A 460 15.40 -17.77 -8.94
C THR A 460 14.86 -17.62 -10.36
N GLN A 461 13.84 -18.42 -10.68
CA GLN A 461 13.11 -18.31 -11.94
C GLN A 461 12.44 -16.94 -12.08
N PHE A 462 11.87 -16.41 -11.00
CA PHE A 462 11.29 -15.07 -10.97
C PHE A 462 12.33 -14.00 -11.31
N GLY A 463 13.56 -14.10 -10.76
CA GLY A 463 14.65 -13.18 -11.10
C GLY A 463 15.02 -13.17 -12.59
N LEU A 464 15.01 -14.34 -13.26
CA LEU A 464 15.21 -14.40 -14.72
C LEU A 464 14.06 -13.74 -15.49
N ILE A 465 12.82 -13.90 -15.04
CA ILE A 465 11.65 -13.24 -15.63
C ILE A 465 11.78 -11.73 -15.50
N GLN A 466 12.14 -11.22 -14.31
CA GLN A 466 12.38 -9.79 -14.09
C GLN A 466 13.48 -9.24 -15.01
N ALA A 467 14.58 -9.98 -15.18
CA ALA A 467 15.65 -9.60 -16.09
C ALA A 467 15.16 -9.54 -17.55
N ALA A 468 14.42 -10.56 -18.00
CA ALA A 468 13.87 -10.63 -19.34
C ALA A 468 12.92 -9.47 -19.65
N LEU A 469 12.03 -9.15 -18.70
CA LEU A 469 11.11 -8.02 -18.81
C LEU A 469 11.86 -6.68 -18.90
N ARG A 470 12.93 -6.50 -18.10
CA ARG A 470 13.76 -5.29 -18.16
C ARG A 470 14.48 -5.13 -19.50
N VAL A 471 14.97 -6.23 -20.06
CA VAL A 471 15.56 -6.24 -21.41
C VAL A 471 14.50 -5.88 -22.44
N ALA A 472 13.30 -6.46 -22.34
CA ALA A 472 12.20 -6.18 -23.26
C ALA A 472 11.79 -4.70 -23.25
N ASP A 473 11.67 -4.09 -22.07
CA ASP A 473 11.40 -2.65 -21.93
C ASP A 473 12.47 -1.77 -22.59
N SER A 474 13.74 -2.15 -22.43
CA SER A 474 14.86 -1.43 -23.05
C SER A 474 14.83 -1.51 -24.57
N LEU A 475 14.52 -2.68 -25.12
CA LEU A 475 14.41 -2.89 -26.58
C LEU A 475 13.25 -2.09 -27.18
N ARG A 476 12.08 -2.08 -26.52
CA ARG A 476 10.91 -1.30 -26.97
C ARG A 476 11.16 0.21 -26.93
N SER A 477 11.97 0.68 -25.99
CA SER A 477 12.27 2.11 -25.82
C SER A 477 13.22 2.68 -26.87
N ASP A 478 13.93 1.83 -27.64
CA ASP A 478 14.99 2.25 -28.57
C ASP A 478 14.91 1.45 -29.90
N PRO A 479 13.89 1.71 -30.74
CA PRO A 479 13.60 0.89 -31.92
C PRO A 479 14.63 1.05 -33.06
N GLY A 480 15.58 1.98 -32.94
CA GLY A 480 16.54 2.30 -34.01
C GLY A 480 17.82 1.48 -34.00
N THR A 481 18.26 0.99 -32.83
CA THR A 481 19.44 0.14 -32.70
C THR A 481 19.24 -0.82 -31.54
N PRO A 482 19.01 -2.13 -31.82
CA PRO A 482 18.80 -3.11 -30.78
C PRO A 482 19.98 -3.09 -29.80
N SER A 483 19.67 -2.93 -28.52
CA SER A 483 20.68 -2.80 -27.48
C SER A 483 20.19 -3.40 -26.18
N LEU A 484 21.08 -4.07 -25.47
CA LEU A 484 20.78 -4.75 -24.22
C LEU A 484 21.25 -3.90 -23.03
N PRO A 485 20.41 -3.66 -22.02
CA PRO A 485 20.82 -2.95 -20.83
C PRO A 485 21.72 -3.85 -19.98
N LEU A 486 22.92 -3.39 -19.63
CA LEU A 486 23.83 -4.11 -18.74
C LEU A 486 23.55 -3.69 -17.30
N VAL A 487 22.54 -4.27 -16.67
CA VAL A 487 21.99 -3.85 -15.38
C VAL A 487 21.96 -5.00 -14.38
N ALA A 488 21.90 -4.70 -13.09
CA ALA A 488 21.65 -5.68 -12.04
C ALA A 488 20.70 -5.12 -10.99
N ARG A 489 20.00 -6.00 -10.27
CA ARG A 489 19.10 -5.58 -9.19
C ARG A 489 19.00 -6.66 -8.13
N ASN A 490 18.93 -6.22 -6.87
CA ASN A 490 18.47 -7.03 -5.75
C ASN A 490 17.22 -6.38 -5.15
N PRO A 491 16.14 -7.13 -4.87
CA PRO A 491 14.98 -6.57 -4.20
C PRO A 491 15.32 -6.18 -2.75
N ALA A 492 14.69 -5.12 -2.23
CA ALA A 492 14.91 -4.70 -0.85
C ALA A 492 14.30 -5.70 0.14
N VAL A 493 13.08 -6.17 -0.17
CA VAL A 493 12.28 -7.06 0.68
C VAL A 493 11.95 -8.34 -0.07
N ASP A 494 11.94 -9.48 0.62
CA ASP A 494 11.80 -10.79 -0.03
C ASP A 494 10.33 -11.16 -0.34
N MET A 495 9.38 -10.64 0.44
CA MET A 495 7.95 -10.85 0.23
C MET A 495 7.30 -9.57 -0.30
N ARG A 496 6.78 -9.64 -1.54
CA ARG A 496 6.03 -8.59 -2.21
C ARG A 496 4.74 -9.24 -2.69
N ALA A 497 3.72 -9.21 -1.82
CA ALA A 497 2.58 -10.10 -1.89
C ALA A 497 1.25 -9.36 -2.13
N GLY A 498 0.38 -9.96 -2.93
CA GLY A 498 -1.01 -9.54 -3.12
C GLY A 498 -1.96 -10.74 -3.00
N GLY A 499 -3.14 -10.55 -2.44
CA GLY A 499 -4.21 -11.51 -2.34
C GLY A 499 -5.33 -11.12 -3.28
N PHE A 500 -5.76 -12.04 -4.13
CA PHE A 500 -6.63 -11.76 -5.27
C PHE A 500 -7.99 -12.43 -5.18
N GLY A 501 -9.03 -11.60 -5.12
CA GLY A 501 -10.42 -12.02 -4.92
C GLY A 501 -11.29 -10.93 -4.32
N GLY A 502 -12.60 -11.19 -4.30
CA GLY A 502 -13.64 -10.25 -3.90
C GLY A 502 -14.94 -10.62 -4.61
N GLY A 503 -16.08 -10.42 -3.96
CA GLY A 503 -17.37 -10.67 -4.59
C GLY A 503 -17.54 -9.81 -5.86
N SER A 504 -18.43 -10.21 -6.77
CA SER A 504 -18.71 -9.45 -8.01
C SER A 504 -19.24 -8.04 -7.76
N PHE A 505 -19.61 -7.72 -6.52
CA PHE A 505 -19.99 -6.39 -6.07
C PHE A 505 -18.77 -5.58 -5.57
N GLU A 506 -17.69 -6.22 -5.15
CA GLU A 506 -16.51 -5.62 -4.52
C GLU A 506 -15.40 -5.33 -5.52
N VAL A 507 -15.28 -6.18 -6.54
CA VAL A 507 -14.19 -6.11 -7.49
C VAL A 507 -14.74 -6.28 -8.90
N ASP A 508 -14.27 -5.45 -9.84
CA ASP A 508 -14.66 -5.58 -11.24
C ASP A 508 -13.93 -6.73 -11.92
N PHE A 509 -12.81 -7.15 -11.34
CA PHE A 509 -11.84 -7.98 -12.02
C PHE A 509 -10.98 -8.79 -11.01
N PRO A 510 -10.53 -10.00 -11.40
CA PRO A 510 -10.77 -10.69 -12.66
C PRO A 510 -11.88 -11.75 -12.47
N HIS A 511 -13.14 -11.38 -12.73
CA HIS A 511 -14.26 -12.34 -12.80
C HIS A 511 -14.43 -12.95 -14.20
N GLU A 512 -13.54 -12.62 -15.13
CA GLU A 512 -13.70 -12.83 -16.56
C GLU A 512 -12.78 -13.97 -17.09
N SER A 513 -12.38 -13.93 -18.36
CA SER A 513 -11.62 -15.01 -19.05
C SER A 513 -10.20 -15.22 -18.50
N ASP A 514 -9.59 -16.38 -18.81
CA ASP A 514 -8.18 -16.65 -18.46
C ASP A 514 -7.23 -15.55 -18.98
N ALA A 515 -7.42 -15.07 -20.22
CA ALA A 515 -6.58 -14.03 -20.81
C ALA A 515 -6.56 -12.72 -19.99
N GLN A 516 -7.66 -12.44 -19.29
CA GLN A 516 -7.77 -11.28 -18.42
C GLN A 516 -7.08 -11.50 -17.08
N TRP A 517 -7.20 -12.68 -16.49
CA TRP A 517 -6.35 -13.07 -15.35
C TRP A 517 -4.88 -12.94 -15.72
N GLU A 518 -4.45 -13.53 -16.83
CA GLU A 518 -3.07 -13.49 -17.30
C GLU A 518 -2.59 -12.04 -17.47
N HIS A 519 -3.38 -11.17 -18.11
CA HIS A 519 -3.06 -9.75 -18.25
C HIS A 519 -2.89 -9.03 -16.91
N ALA A 520 -3.76 -9.30 -15.93
CA ALA A 520 -3.66 -8.76 -14.57
C ALA A 520 -2.33 -9.13 -13.92
N LEU A 521 -2.06 -10.44 -13.95
CA LEU A 521 -0.95 -11.06 -13.25
C LEU A 521 0.37 -10.62 -13.91
N ASP A 522 0.42 -10.49 -15.24
CA ASP A 522 1.60 -10.00 -15.95
C ASP A 522 1.97 -8.57 -15.51
N GLY A 523 1.00 -7.67 -15.29
CA GLY A 523 1.28 -6.32 -14.75
C GLY A 523 1.90 -6.36 -13.33
N MET A 524 1.33 -7.18 -12.46
CA MET A 524 1.84 -7.36 -11.10
C MET A 524 3.23 -8.01 -11.07
N ILE A 525 3.45 -9.02 -11.91
CA ILE A 525 4.74 -9.67 -12.10
C ILE A 525 5.74 -8.64 -12.61
N HIS A 526 5.36 -7.83 -13.61
CA HIS A 526 6.22 -6.78 -14.16
C HIS A 526 6.64 -5.74 -13.12
N SER A 527 5.78 -5.44 -12.16
CA SER A 527 6.12 -4.56 -11.04
C SER A 527 7.16 -5.16 -10.09
N GLY A 528 7.30 -6.49 -10.06
CA GLY A 528 8.18 -7.23 -9.17
C GLY A 528 7.45 -8.00 -8.06
N MET A 529 6.11 -8.04 -8.06
CA MET A 529 5.33 -8.83 -7.10
C MET A 529 5.60 -10.33 -7.30
N ASN A 530 6.00 -11.03 -6.23
CA ASN A 530 6.50 -12.42 -6.32
C ASN A 530 5.68 -13.42 -5.52
N VAL A 531 4.66 -12.97 -4.79
CA VAL A 531 3.73 -13.82 -4.05
C VAL A 531 2.30 -13.42 -4.39
N MET A 532 1.47 -14.39 -4.72
CA MET A 532 0.06 -14.19 -5.02
C MET A 532 -0.78 -15.15 -4.19
N ALA A 533 -1.65 -14.61 -3.35
CA ALA A 533 -2.55 -15.38 -2.50
C ALA A 533 -3.93 -15.50 -3.15
N ASP A 534 -4.45 -16.72 -3.27
CA ASP A 534 -5.83 -16.96 -3.69
C ASP A 534 -6.79 -16.76 -2.52
N LEU A 535 -7.67 -15.77 -2.63
CA LEU A 535 -8.75 -15.47 -1.70
C LEU A 535 -9.98 -16.37 -1.92
N SER A 536 -9.82 -17.70 -2.03
CA SER A 536 -10.83 -18.60 -2.65
C SER A 536 -12.28 -18.44 -2.16
N MET A 537 -12.51 -17.98 -0.93
CA MET A 537 -13.85 -17.68 -0.41
C MET A 537 -14.56 -16.56 -1.19
N TRP A 538 -13.79 -15.58 -1.66
CA TRP A 538 -14.29 -14.37 -2.28
C TRP A 538 -13.88 -14.24 -3.75
N SER A 539 -12.91 -14.99 -4.26
CA SER A 539 -12.48 -14.95 -5.67
C SER A 539 -13.29 -15.87 -6.60
N ASN A 540 -13.15 -15.65 -7.91
CA ASN A 540 -13.45 -16.65 -8.96
C ASN A 540 -12.27 -17.60 -9.23
N TRP A 541 -11.05 -17.21 -8.86
CA TRP A 541 -9.95 -18.15 -8.65
C TRP A 541 -10.24 -18.94 -7.38
N ARG A 542 -10.39 -20.26 -7.45
CA ARG A 542 -10.74 -21.06 -6.26
C ARG A 542 -9.98 -22.38 -6.27
N MET A 543 -9.22 -22.65 -5.22
CA MET A 543 -8.58 -23.95 -5.02
C MET A 543 -9.44 -24.85 -4.11
N THR A 544 -10.43 -25.51 -4.72
CA THR A 544 -11.41 -26.37 -4.06
C THR A 544 -10.89 -27.77 -3.75
N VAL A 545 -11.35 -28.37 -2.64
CA VAL A 545 -11.13 -29.80 -2.38
C VAL A 545 -12.38 -30.61 -2.76
N THR A 546 -12.18 -31.84 -3.23
CA THR A 546 -13.27 -32.75 -3.63
C THR A 546 -13.84 -33.56 -2.48
N TYR A 547 -13.27 -33.41 -1.28
CA TYR A 547 -13.61 -34.15 -0.08
C TYR A 547 -13.45 -35.67 -0.26
N LYS A 548 -12.40 -36.11 -0.97
CA LYS A 548 -12.14 -37.53 -1.27
C LYS A 548 -11.90 -38.37 0.00
N TYR A 549 -11.42 -37.75 1.07
CA TYR A 549 -11.20 -38.38 2.37
C TYR A 549 -12.41 -38.30 3.32
N LEU A 550 -13.43 -37.54 2.94
CA LEU A 550 -14.70 -37.39 3.65
C LEU A 550 -15.87 -37.41 2.66
N PRO A 551 -16.04 -38.49 1.86
CA PRO A 551 -17.12 -38.54 0.87
C PRO A 551 -18.49 -38.38 1.53
N GLU A 552 -18.62 -38.71 2.82
CA GLU A 552 -19.84 -38.56 3.59
C GLU A 552 -20.32 -37.11 3.68
N ILE A 553 -19.47 -36.08 3.53
CA ILE A 553 -19.92 -34.67 3.61
C ILE A 553 -20.36 -34.09 2.26
N ARG A 554 -20.07 -34.75 1.13
CA ARG A 554 -20.54 -34.30 -0.19
C ARG A 554 -22.07 -34.28 -0.29
N SER A 555 -22.59 -33.48 -1.23
CA SER A 555 -24.02 -33.35 -1.49
C SER A 555 -24.27 -33.00 -2.96
N ASP A 556 -25.32 -33.57 -3.54
CA ASP A 556 -25.82 -33.24 -4.88
C ASP A 556 -26.91 -32.15 -4.84
N SER A 557 -27.24 -31.63 -3.64
CA SER A 557 -28.17 -30.52 -3.50
C SER A 557 -27.62 -29.27 -4.21
N PRO A 558 -28.42 -28.58 -5.03
CA PRO A 558 -27.99 -27.36 -5.74
C PRO A 558 -27.65 -26.20 -4.79
N ASP A 559 -28.13 -26.25 -3.55
CA ASP A 559 -27.88 -25.23 -2.53
C ASP A 559 -26.74 -25.61 -1.57
N ALA A 560 -26.15 -26.80 -1.71
CA ALA A 560 -25.04 -27.22 -0.85
C ALA A 560 -23.73 -26.56 -1.29
N LEU A 561 -23.04 -25.95 -0.32
CA LEU A 561 -21.85 -25.13 -0.54
C LEU A 561 -20.70 -25.63 0.34
N ASP A 562 -19.50 -25.60 -0.23
CA ASP A 562 -18.27 -25.59 0.53
C ASP A 562 -18.00 -24.17 1.04
N GLU A 563 -18.16 -23.93 2.35
CA GLU A 563 -17.91 -22.62 2.94
C GLU A 563 -16.42 -22.27 3.04
N MET A 564 -15.51 -23.23 2.83
CA MET A 564 -14.08 -22.95 2.76
C MET A 564 -13.72 -22.10 1.53
N THR A 565 -14.49 -22.25 0.45
CA THR A 565 -14.26 -21.59 -0.85
C THR A 565 -15.54 -20.96 -1.46
N ARG A 566 -16.66 -20.95 -0.73
CA ARG A 566 -18.00 -20.55 -1.21
C ARG A 566 -18.41 -21.21 -2.55
N THR A 567 -17.93 -22.42 -2.81
CA THR A 567 -18.18 -23.14 -4.07
C THR A 567 -19.29 -24.14 -3.91
N LYS A 568 -20.23 -24.21 -4.86
CA LYS A 568 -21.23 -25.30 -4.84
C LYS A 568 -20.55 -26.63 -5.09
N PHE A 569 -21.03 -27.68 -4.44
CA PHE A 569 -20.48 -29.03 -4.67
C PHE A 569 -20.52 -29.46 -6.15
N SER A 570 -21.50 -28.98 -6.91
CA SER A 570 -21.62 -29.23 -8.36
C SER A 570 -20.57 -28.51 -9.22
N GLU A 571 -19.93 -27.47 -8.69
CA GLU A 571 -18.98 -26.59 -9.40
C GLU A 571 -17.51 -26.89 -9.00
N ILE A 572 -17.29 -27.82 -8.05
CA ILE A 572 -15.95 -28.11 -7.49
C ILE A 572 -14.93 -28.46 -8.56
N ASP A 573 -15.28 -29.36 -9.49
CA ASP A 573 -14.32 -29.87 -10.49
C ASP A 573 -13.92 -28.78 -11.49
N GLU A 574 -14.87 -27.94 -11.92
CA GLU A 574 -14.61 -26.79 -12.81
C GLU A 574 -13.67 -25.78 -12.14
N HIS A 575 -13.97 -25.39 -10.90
CA HIS A 575 -13.10 -24.49 -10.15
C HIS A 575 -11.73 -25.09 -9.89
N ARG A 576 -11.64 -26.39 -9.63
CA ARG A 576 -10.36 -27.09 -9.44
C ARG A 576 -9.50 -27.03 -10.70
N GLU A 577 -10.08 -27.27 -11.87
CA GLU A 577 -9.36 -27.20 -13.14
C GLU A 577 -8.83 -25.78 -13.41
N HIS A 578 -9.68 -24.76 -13.24
CA HIS A 578 -9.30 -23.37 -13.41
C HIS A 578 -8.21 -22.95 -12.39
N GLY A 579 -8.34 -23.34 -11.12
CA GLY A 579 -7.36 -23.06 -10.07
C GLY A 579 -5.98 -23.66 -10.36
N LEU A 580 -5.93 -24.89 -10.89
CA LEU A 580 -4.67 -25.53 -11.32
C LEU A 580 -4.05 -24.83 -12.52
N LYS A 581 -4.86 -24.32 -13.46
CA LYS A 581 -4.39 -23.58 -14.63
C LYS A 581 -3.70 -22.26 -14.25
N LEU A 582 -4.34 -21.46 -13.41
CA LEU A 582 -3.76 -20.19 -12.94
C LEU A 582 -2.51 -20.42 -12.09
N LEU A 583 -2.53 -21.45 -11.23
CA LEU A 583 -1.37 -21.84 -10.44
C LEU A 583 -0.19 -22.23 -11.34
N ASP A 584 -0.39 -23.05 -12.38
CA ASP A 584 0.64 -23.42 -13.34
C ASP A 584 1.19 -22.20 -14.09
N TYR A 585 0.32 -21.28 -14.50
CA TYR A 585 0.71 -20.04 -15.17
C TYR A 585 1.66 -19.19 -14.30
N LEU A 586 1.38 -19.09 -13.00
CA LEU A 586 2.18 -18.35 -12.02
C LEU A 586 3.50 -19.07 -11.69
N HIS A 587 3.48 -20.38 -11.46
CA HIS A 587 4.68 -21.16 -11.19
C HIS A 587 5.65 -21.18 -12.37
N ARG A 588 5.15 -21.22 -13.62
CA ARG A 588 5.98 -21.07 -14.83
C ARG A 588 6.65 -19.69 -14.93
N ARG A 589 6.20 -18.70 -14.17
CA ARG A 589 6.84 -17.38 -14.02
C ARG A 589 7.64 -17.24 -12.71
N GLY A 590 7.76 -18.31 -11.93
CA GLY A 590 8.47 -18.32 -10.65
C GLY A 590 7.76 -17.59 -9.52
N VAL A 591 6.48 -17.24 -9.69
CA VAL A 591 5.67 -16.60 -8.65
C VAL A 591 5.22 -17.64 -7.64
N LYS A 592 5.36 -17.34 -6.35
CA LYS A 592 4.83 -18.17 -5.27
C LYS A 592 3.33 -18.02 -5.16
N VAL A 593 2.61 -19.12 -5.01
CA VAL A 593 1.16 -19.13 -4.83
C VAL A 593 0.81 -19.50 -3.40
N TRP A 594 0.09 -18.62 -2.71
CA TRP A 594 -0.41 -18.87 -1.36
C TRP A 594 -1.90 -19.18 -1.39
N GLN A 595 -2.37 -20.04 -0.49
CA GLN A 595 -3.79 -20.33 -0.33
C GLN A 595 -4.35 -19.64 0.91
N TRP A 596 -5.48 -18.97 0.75
CA TRP A 596 -6.23 -18.46 1.87
C TRP A 596 -7.12 -19.53 2.50
N VAL A 597 -6.94 -19.78 3.79
CA VAL A 597 -7.68 -20.82 4.51
C VAL A 597 -8.51 -20.19 5.63
N PRO A 598 -9.84 -20.16 5.50
CA PRO A 598 -10.70 -19.69 6.58
C PRO A 598 -10.75 -20.69 7.73
N ILE A 599 -10.47 -20.19 8.93
CA ILE A 599 -10.51 -20.93 10.17
C ILE A 599 -11.94 -20.90 10.71
N GLY A 600 -12.46 -22.07 11.10
CA GLY A 600 -13.82 -22.18 11.62
C GLY A 600 -14.92 -22.23 10.57
N ALA A 601 -14.58 -22.23 9.28
CA ALA A 601 -15.53 -22.58 8.21
C ALA A 601 -15.66 -24.11 8.08
N VAL A 602 -16.86 -24.56 7.71
CA VAL A 602 -17.18 -25.97 7.38
C VAL A 602 -18.23 -25.98 6.28
N PRO A 603 -18.26 -26.98 5.37
CA PRO A 603 -19.31 -27.11 4.38
C PRO A 603 -20.71 -27.09 5.00
N THR A 604 -21.71 -26.59 4.27
CA THR A 604 -23.09 -26.46 4.78
C THR A 604 -23.68 -27.80 5.25
N THR A 605 -23.22 -28.89 4.66
CA THR A 605 -23.58 -30.28 4.98
C THR A 605 -22.93 -30.82 6.26
N PHE A 606 -21.84 -30.21 6.74
CA PHE A 606 -21.08 -30.70 7.89
C PHE A 606 -21.91 -30.60 9.18
N ALA A 607 -22.54 -29.44 9.41
CA ALA A 607 -23.34 -29.20 10.61
C ALA A 607 -24.56 -30.13 10.72
N GLU A 608 -25.17 -30.47 9.58
CA GLU A 608 -26.29 -31.41 9.52
C GLU A 608 -25.86 -32.85 9.83
N LYS A 609 -24.68 -33.25 9.34
CA LYS A 609 -24.15 -34.61 9.49
C LYS A 609 -23.44 -34.84 10.83
N HIS A 610 -22.85 -33.79 11.39
CA HIS A 610 -22.06 -33.81 12.61
C HIS A 610 -22.49 -32.71 13.60
N PRO A 611 -23.76 -32.66 14.03
CA PRO A 611 -24.22 -31.67 15.00
C PRO A 611 -23.46 -31.77 16.34
N GLU A 612 -22.94 -32.94 16.70
CA GLU A 612 -22.10 -33.16 17.89
C GLU A 612 -20.75 -32.44 17.84
N ALA A 613 -20.27 -32.12 16.63
CA ALA A 613 -19.02 -31.40 16.41
C ALA A 613 -19.21 -29.88 16.39
N MET A 614 -20.43 -29.40 16.60
CA MET A 614 -20.79 -27.98 16.59
C MET A 614 -20.89 -27.43 18.02
N CYS A 615 -20.82 -26.11 18.15
CA CYS A 615 -21.00 -25.42 19.43
C CYS A 615 -22.44 -25.62 19.94
N PRO A 616 -22.64 -26.18 21.15
CA PRO A 616 -23.99 -26.45 21.69
C PRO A 616 -24.83 -25.19 21.94
N THR A 617 -24.16 -24.04 22.12
CA THR A 617 -24.79 -22.74 22.42
C THR A 617 -25.09 -21.92 21.16
N ALA A 618 -24.65 -22.38 19.98
CA ALA A 618 -25.06 -21.77 18.72
C ALA A 618 -26.55 -22.10 18.46
N GLY A 619 -27.35 -21.11 18.10
CA GLY A 619 -28.76 -21.31 17.73
C GLY A 619 -28.93 -22.12 16.43
N PRO A 620 -30.15 -22.29 15.90
CA PRO A 620 -30.36 -22.99 14.63
C PRO A 620 -29.78 -22.22 13.44
N PRO A 621 -29.24 -22.90 12.41
CA PRO A 621 -28.63 -22.26 11.24
C PRO A 621 -29.62 -21.32 10.53
N ALA A 622 -29.23 -20.07 10.29
CA ALA A 622 -30.05 -19.11 9.56
C ALA A 622 -29.93 -19.33 8.04
N ARG A 623 -31.05 -19.26 7.31
CA ARG A 623 -31.16 -19.66 5.89
C ARG A 623 -30.59 -18.68 4.85
N HIS A 624 -30.00 -17.53 5.24
CA HIS A 624 -29.58 -16.52 4.25
C HIS A 624 -28.21 -15.88 4.53
N GLY A 625 -27.27 -16.15 3.62
CA GLY A 625 -26.61 -15.11 2.81
C GLY A 625 -25.34 -14.48 3.35
N PHE A 626 -25.39 -13.64 4.38
CA PHE A 626 -24.26 -12.73 4.64
C PHE A 626 -23.91 -12.48 6.12
N SER A 627 -24.62 -13.05 7.10
CA SER A 627 -24.21 -13.05 8.53
C SER A 627 -25.22 -13.79 9.41
N GLY A 628 -25.67 -14.95 8.96
CA GLY A 628 -26.51 -15.86 9.74
C GLY A 628 -25.70 -16.67 10.75
N LYS A 629 -25.06 -16.01 11.72
CA LYS A 629 -24.33 -16.64 12.84
C LYS A 629 -25.15 -17.81 13.40
N ASN A 630 -24.68 -19.06 13.24
CA ASN A 630 -25.09 -20.23 14.07
C ASN A 630 -24.40 -21.56 13.73
N VAL A 631 -23.39 -21.60 12.86
CA VAL A 631 -22.57 -22.80 12.60
C VAL A 631 -21.15 -22.55 13.10
N ILE A 632 -20.89 -22.88 14.37
CA ILE A 632 -19.58 -22.69 15.01
C ILE A 632 -18.97 -24.07 15.30
N PRO A 633 -17.99 -24.57 14.53
CA PRO A 633 -17.40 -25.87 14.82
C PRO A 633 -16.61 -25.83 16.14
N CYS A 634 -16.68 -26.92 16.89
CA CYS A 634 -15.86 -27.10 18.09
C CYS A 634 -14.46 -27.57 17.68
N HIS A 635 -13.47 -26.66 17.70
CA HIS A 635 -12.09 -26.93 17.26
C HIS A 635 -11.39 -28.07 18.03
N THR A 636 -11.87 -28.39 19.24
CA THR A 636 -11.37 -29.50 20.04
C THR A 636 -12.05 -30.83 19.72
N HIS A 637 -13.20 -30.84 19.02
CA HIS A 637 -13.95 -32.06 18.74
C HIS A 637 -13.20 -32.99 17.77
N PRO A 638 -13.08 -34.31 18.05
CA PRO A 638 -12.30 -35.22 17.20
C PRO A 638 -12.80 -35.27 15.76
N VAL A 639 -14.13 -35.17 15.55
CA VAL A 639 -14.74 -35.14 14.21
C VAL A 639 -14.32 -33.90 13.43
N TYR A 640 -14.29 -32.72 14.05
CA TYR A 640 -13.80 -31.51 13.38
C TYR A 640 -12.29 -31.56 13.12
N ARG A 641 -11.50 -32.13 14.04
CA ARG A 641 -10.07 -32.36 13.81
C ARG A 641 -9.82 -33.30 12.62
N ARG A 642 -10.61 -34.37 12.50
CA ARG A 642 -10.59 -35.26 11.32
C ARG A 642 -10.97 -34.49 10.05
N PHE A 643 -11.92 -33.57 10.13
CA PHE A 643 -12.29 -32.70 9.02
C PHE A 643 -11.13 -31.83 8.54
N ILE A 644 -10.53 -31.02 9.42
CA ILE A 644 -9.42 -30.14 9.06
C ILE A 644 -8.21 -30.96 8.59
N GLU A 645 -7.92 -32.09 9.22
CA GLU A 645 -6.84 -32.98 8.81
C GLU A 645 -7.05 -33.54 7.39
N ALA A 646 -8.28 -33.94 7.06
CA ALA A 646 -8.64 -34.45 5.72
C ALA A 646 -8.61 -33.33 4.67
N TYR A 647 -9.14 -32.14 5.00
CA TYR A 647 -9.13 -30.97 4.14
C TYR A 647 -7.70 -30.56 3.79
N VAL A 648 -6.85 -30.34 4.80
CA VAL A 648 -5.44 -29.94 4.61
C VAL A 648 -4.67 -31.00 3.84
N ARG A 649 -4.90 -32.29 4.14
CA ARG A 649 -4.29 -33.38 3.39
C ARG A 649 -4.63 -33.28 1.90
N GLU A 650 -5.90 -33.13 1.58
CA GLU A 650 -6.33 -33.07 0.18
C GLU A 650 -5.85 -31.82 -0.53
N LEU A 651 -5.88 -30.66 0.15
CA LEU A 651 -5.35 -29.40 -0.38
C LEU A 651 -3.88 -29.55 -0.78
N LEU A 652 -3.03 -30.03 0.12
CA LEU A 652 -1.58 -30.21 -0.12
C LEU A 652 -1.26 -31.31 -1.13
N GLU A 653 -2.11 -32.33 -1.26
CA GLU A 653 -1.95 -33.37 -2.29
C GLU A 653 -2.41 -32.90 -3.68
N THR A 654 -3.30 -31.90 -3.75
CA THR A 654 -3.92 -31.44 -4.99
C THR A 654 -3.18 -30.25 -5.58
N TYR A 655 -2.81 -29.29 -4.76
CA TYR A 655 -2.23 -28.03 -5.17
C TYR A 655 -0.81 -27.92 -4.62
N PRO A 656 0.22 -27.69 -5.48
CA PRO A 656 1.59 -27.50 -5.02
C PRO A 656 1.80 -26.06 -4.52
N ILE A 657 1.00 -25.63 -3.54
CA ILE A 657 1.04 -24.28 -2.97
C ILE A 657 2.35 -24.02 -2.20
N ASP A 658 2.82 -22.77 -2.26
CA ASP A 658 4.06 -22.31 -1.62
C ASP A 658 3.82 -21.71 -0.23
N GLY A 659 2.56 -21.40 0.11
CA GLY A 659 2.22 -20.86 1.42
C GLY A 659 0.73 -20.90 1.73
N ILE A 660 0.39 -20.62 2.99
CA ILE A 660 -0.98 -20.57 3.50
C ILE A 660 -1.17 -19.29 4.32
N VAL A 661 -2.28 -18.58 4.08
CA VAL A 661 -2.75 -17.45 4.88
C VAL A 661 -3.98 -17.87 5.66
N MET A 662 -3.90 -17.88 6.99
CA MET A 662 -5.01 -18.26 7.87
C MET A 662 -5.82 -17.01 8.27
N ILE A 663 -7.15 -17.08 8.14
CA ILE A 663 -8.06 -15.97 8.46
C ILE A 663 -9.27 -16.43 9.27
N ARG A 664 -9.95 -15.51 9.94
CA ARG A 664 -11.20 -15.80 10.66
C ARG A 664 -12.23 -14.66 10.59
N ASP A 665 -12.31 -14.01 9.43
CA ASP A 665 -13.06 -12.78 9.15
C ASP A 665 -14.59 -12.95 9.32
N ASP A 666 -15.31 -13.36 8.26
CA ASP A 666 -16.77 -13.56 8.28
C ASP A 666 -17.21 -14.93 8.82
N ASN A 667 -16.26 -15.87 8.92
CA ASN A 667 -16.49 -17.25 9.30
C ASN A 667 -15.67 -17.61 10.54
N GLY A 668 -16.29 -18.28 11.51
CA GLY A 668 -15.58 -18.84 12.67
C GLY A 668 -15.87 -18.14 14.00
N GLY A 669 -17.09 -18.32 14.53
CA GLY A 669 -17.36 -17.97 15.93
C GLY A 669 -16.44 -18.74 16.89
N ILE A 670 -16.39 -18.28 18.15
CA ILE A 670 -15.60 -18.93 19.19
C ILE A 670 -16.49 -19.92 19.94
N CYS A 671 -16.14 -21.21 19.88
CA CYS A 671 -16.81 -22.24 20.67
C CYS A 671 -16.36 -22.15 22.14
N ASP A 672 -17.32 -22.01 23.06
CA ASP A 672 -17.10 -21.80 24.50
C ASP A 672 -17.54 -23.00 25.37
N CYS A 673 -17.75 -24.16 24.75
CA CYS A 673 -18.12 -25.39 25.47
C CYS A 673 -17.05 -25.81 26.49
N ASP A 674 -17.42 -26.67 27.45
CA ASP A 674 -16.52 -27.14 28.52
C ASP A 674 -15.17 -27.66 28.01
N ARG A 675 -15.18 -28.39 26.89
CA ARG A 675 -13.96 -28.92 26.27
C ARG A 675 -13.04 -27.82 25.73
N CYS A 676 -13.61 -26.79 25.11
CA CYS A 676 -12.84 -25.64 24.64
C CYS A 676 -12.29 -24.85 25.82
N ARG A 677 -13.07 -24.67 26.90
CA ARG A 677 -12.59 -24.00 28.12
C ARG A 677 -11.44 -24.74 28.78
N GLU A 678 -11.54 -26.06 28.91
CA GLU A 678 -10.48 -26.90 29.47
C GLU A 678 -9.21 -26.90 28.60
N SER A 679 -9.38 -27.02 27.27
CA SER A 679 -8.26 -26.91 26.33
C SER A 679 -7.59 -25.55 26.40
N LEU A 680 -8.36 -24.46 26.48
CA LEU A 680 -7.84 -23.10 26.57
C LEU A 680 -7.07 -22.86 27.88
N ALA A 681 -7.57 -23.38 29.00
CA ALA A 681 -6.92 -23.27 30.30
C ALA A 681 -5.51 -23.87 30.31
N SER A 682 -5.23 -24.87 29.46
CA SER A 682 -3.92 -25.50 29.31
C SER A 682 -3.12 -25.04 28.08
N SER A 683 -3.72 -24.20 27.22
CA SER A 683 -3.13 -23.80 25.93
C SER A 683 -1.96 -22.82 26.04
N ARG A 684 -1.24 -22.60 24.93
CA ARG A 684 -0.01 -21.79 24.86
C ARG A 684 -0.27 -20.30 25.09
N THR A 685 -1.22 -19.73 24.37
CA THR A 685 -1.55 -18.31 24.29
C THR A 685 -2.69 -17.88 25.23
N LYS A 686 -3.47 -18.84 25.75
CA LYS A 686 -4.75 -18.60 26.44
C LYS A 686 -5.76 -17.80 25.62
N SER A 687 -5.53 -17.61 24.32
CA SER A 687 -6.47 -16.98 23.41
C SER A 687 -7.17 -18.04 22.56
N PRO A 688 -8.51 -18.17 22.66
CA PRO A 688 -9.24 -19.21 21.93
C PRO A 688 -9.14 -19.05 20.41
N VAL A 689 -8.73 -17.87 19.96
CA VAL A 689 -8.48 -17.52 18.58
C VAL A 689 -7.11 -18.02 18.13
N TRP A 690 -6.05 -17.55 18.81
CA TRP A 690 -4.68 -17.82 18.41
C TRP A 690 -4.36 -19.31 18.51
N GLU A 691 -4.98 -20.03 19.44
CA GLU A 691 -4.87 -21.49 19.48
C GLU A 691 -5.41 -22.18 18.22
N GLN A 692 -6.46 -21.66 17.59
CA GLN A 692 -6.98 -22.27 16.37
C GLN A 692 -6.00 -22.10 15.19
N TYR A 693 -5.38 -20.92 15.07
CA TYR A 693 -4.28 -20.72 14.12
C TYR A 693 -3.11 -21.67 14.40
N LEU A 694 -2.70 -21.79 15.67
CA LEU A 694 -1.58 -22.65 16.06
C LEU A 694 -1.86 -24.14 15.84
N VAL A 695 -3.10 -24.60 16.02
CA VAL A 695 -3.49 -25.99 15.70
C VAL A 695 -3.30 -26.27 14.21
N LEU A 696 -3.70 -25.36 13.32
CA LEU A 696 -3.47 -25.54 11.89
C LEU A 696 -1.99 -25.43 11.52
N TYR A 697 -1.25 -24.48 12.11
CA TYR A 697 0.20 -24.37 11.94
C TYR A 697 0.92 -25.67 12.32
N ASP A 698 0.66 -26.20 13.52
CA ASP A 698 1.30 -27.42 14.02
C ASP A 698 0.93 -28.62 13.12
N LEU A 699 -0.32 -28.70 12.65
CA LEU A 699 -0.76 -29.71 11.69
C LEU A 699 0.02 -29.61 10.36
N LEU A 700 0.14 -28.42 9.77
CA LEU A 700 0.89 -28.20 8.53
C LEU A 700 2.34 -28.65 8.67
N ARG A 701 3.03 -28.21 9.72
CA ARG A 701 4.42 -28.59 9.99
C ARG A 701 4.56 -30.09 10.26
N SER A 702 3.64 -30.71 11.01
CA SER A 702 3.65 -32.16 11.26
C SER A 702 3.49 -33.02 9.99
N ARG A 703 2.90 -32.44 8.94
CA ARG A 703 2.72 -33.06 7.61
C ARG A 703 3.87 -32.76 6.64
N GLY A 704 4.92 -32.09 7.11
CA GLY A 704 6.09 -31.77 6.29
C GLY A 704 5.88 -30.60 5.33
N PHE A 705 4.84 -29.77 5.51
CA PHE A 705 4.69 -28.54 4.74
C PHE A 705 5.83 -27.57 5.11
N THR A 706 6.67 -27.23 4.14
CA THR A 706 7.81 -26.31 4.30
C THR A 706 7.53 -24.91 3.77
N GLY A 707 6.34 -24.69 3.20
CA GLY A 707 5.94 -23.39 2.68
C GLY A 707 5.74 -22.34 3.76
N ASP A 708 5.53 -21.10 3.32
CA ASP A 708 5.29 -19.94 4.18
C ASP A 708 3.93 -20.10 4.89
N VAL A 709 3.85 -19.75 6.18
CA VAL A 709 2.58 -19.79 6.93
C VAL A 709 2.33 -18.43 7.55
N ALA A 710 1.19 -17.84 7.24
CA ALA A 710 0.81 -16.51 7.66
C ALA A 710 -0.52 -16.51 8.43
N VAL A 711 -0.69 -15.54 9.32
CA VAL A 711 -1.96 -15.19 9.96
C VAL A 711 -2.39 -13.81 9.49
N TYR A 712 -3.68 -13.68 9.19
CA TYR A 712 -4.36 -12.41 8.94
C TYR A 712 -5.29 -12.06 10.12
N PRO A 713 -4.83 -11.26 11.10
CA PRO A 713 -5.57 -11.00 12.34
C PRO A 713 -6.65 -9.90 12.20
N TYR A 714 -7.72 -10.18 11.44
CA TYR A 714 -8.76 -9.20 11.11
C TYR A 714 -9.51 -8.63 12.34
N PHE A 715 -10.21 -9.50 13.07
CA PHE A 715 -10.86 -9.18 14.36
C PHE A 715 -10.03 -9.68 15.55
N ASP A 716 -8.78 -10.05 15.30
CA ASP A 716 -7.93 -10.89 16.16
C ASP A 716 -6.59 -10.24 16.42
N LEU A 717 -6.64 -8.93 16.66
CA LEU A 717 -5.48 -8.05 16.65
C LEU A 717 -4.29 -8.67 17.37
N TYR A 718 -3.12 -8.54 16.73
CA TYR A 718 -1.88 -8.98 17.33
C TYR A 718 -1.57 -8.10 18.55
N GLU A 719 -1.11 -8.75 19.62
CA GLU A 719 -0.59 -8.08 20.82
C GLU A 719 0.89 -8.44 20.99
N PRO A 720 1.79 -7.47 21.27
CA PRO A 720 3.22 -7.74 21.41
C PRO A 720 3.55 -8.91 22.35
N ARG A 721 2.83 -9.03 23.47
CA ARG A 721 3.02 -10.13 24.44
C ARG A 721 2.80 -11.54 23.87
N LEU A 722 2.15 -11.68 22.71
CA LEU A 722 1.98 -12.97 22.04
C LEU A 722 3.29 -13.44 21.38
N ASP A 723 4.19 -12.54 20.99
CA ASP A 723 5.37 -12.88 20.18
C ASP A 723 6.18 -14.08 20.69
N PRO A 724 6.54 -14.17 22.00
CA PRO A 724 7.31 -15.28 22.54
C PRO A 724 6.59 -16.64 22.49
N LEU A 725 5.27 -16.62 22.26
CA LEU A 725 4.41 -17.80 22.22
C LEU A 725 4.16 -18.26 20.78
N LEU A 726 4.49 -17.44 19.79
CA LEU A 726 4.27 -17.76 18.38
C LEU A 726 5.52 -18.41 17.77
N PRO A 727 5.36 -19.28 16.76
CA PRO A 727 6.49 -19.80 15.99
C PRO A 727 7.33 -18.66 15.38
N GLU A 728 8.65 -18.86 15.30
CA GLU A 728 9.57 -17.84 14.79
C GLU A 728 9.39 -17.56 13.29
N ASP A 729 8.89 -18.52 12.52
CA ASP A 729 8.70 -18.41 11.07
C ASP A 729 7.26 -18.01 10.66
N LEU A 730 6.36 -17.82 11.64
CA LEU A 730 4.98 -17.43 11.35
C LEU A 730 4.95 -15.98 10.85
N LEU A 731 4.36 -15.73 9.69
CA LEU A 731 4.17 -14.38 9.17
C LEU A 731 2.92 -13.75 9.79
N ILE A 732 3.00 -12.47 10.15
CA ILE A 732 1.82 -11.68 10.55
C ILE A 732 1.55 -10.70 9.43
N VAL A 733 0.45 -10.88 8.71
CA VAL A 733 0.12 -10.10 7.52
C VAL A 733 -1.22 -9.40 7.70
N GLY A 734 -1.44 -8.31 6.97
CA GLY A 734 -2.78 -7.77 6.86
C GLY A 734 -3.26 -6.84 7.98
N HIS A 735 -4.57 -6.84 8.25
CA HIS A 735 -5.17 -6.04 9.34
C HIS A 735 -4.78 -6.50 10.70
N GLY A 736 -4.70 -5.55 11.63
CA GLY A 736 -4.32 -5.83 13.01
C GLY A 736 -2.87 -6.27 13.19
N SER A 737 -2.08 -6.31 12.11
CA SER A 737 -0.65 -6.63 12.14
C SER A 737 0.22 -5.44 12.57
N ALA A 738 -0.32 -4.23 12.62
CA ALA A 738 0.41 -3.00 12.95
C ALA A 738 1.26 -3.14 14.23
N ASN A 739 0.68 -3.72 15.29
CA ASN A 739 1.40 -3.93 16.55
C ASN A 739 2.56 -4.94 16.44
N ALA A 740 2.56 -5.83 15.45
CA ALA A 740 3.68 -6.74 15.22
C ALA A 740 4.94 -5.98 14.79
N LEU A 741 4.79 -4.79 14.18
CA LEU A 741 5.90 -3.88 13.88
C LEU A 741 6.56 -3.29 15.13
N LEU A 742 6.07 -3.56 16.34
CA LEU A 742 6.74 -3.11 17.56
C LEU A 742 7.78 -4.13 18.05
N VAL A 743 7.56 -5.42 17.81
CA VAL A 743 8.37 -6.48 18.45
C VAL A 743 8.83 -7.57 17.50
N ARG A 744 8.09 -7.87 16.43
CA ARG A 744 8.45 -8.92 15.48
C ARG A 744 9.47 -8.41 14.48
N ARG A 745 10.29 -9.32 13.94
CA ARG A 745 11.27 -9.01 12.88
C ARG A 745 10.54 -8.49 11.64
N TYR A 746 11.05 -7.41 11.03
CA TYR A 746 10.44 -6.81 9.83
C TYR A 746 10.19 -7.81 8.71
N ALA A 747 11.11 -8.76 8.49
CA ALA A 747 10.96 -9.80 7.45
C ALA A 747 9.74 -10.72 7.63
N LEU A 748 9.08 -10.70 8.79
CA LEU A 748 7.94 -11.56 9.13
C LEU A 748 6.64 -10.77 9.34
N VAL A 749 6.63 -9.48 8.99
CA VAL A 749 5.45 -8.62 9.12
C VAL A 749 5.13 -8.01 7.77
N GLY A 750 3.96 -8.33 7.25
CA GLY A 750 3.42 -7.77 6.01
C GLY A 750 2.25 -6.85 6.29
N PRO A 751 2.46 -5.59 6.73
CA PRO A 751 1.35 -4.69 7.04
C PRO A 751 0.51 -4.38 5.80
N MET A 752 -0.79 -4.13 6.02
CA MET A 752 -1.78 -3.85 4.98
C MET A 752 -2.95 -2.98 5.49
N GLY A 753 -3.64 -2.27 4.59
CA GLY A 753 -4.99 -1.72 4.77
C GLY A 753 -6.04 -2.33 3.84
N ASP A 754 -7.25 -2.53 4.36
CA ASP A 754 -8.33 -3.37 3.85
C ASP A 754 -8.93 -2.87 2.54
N THR A 755 -9.42 -3.77 1.70
CA THR A 755 -10.03 -3.34 0.43
C THR A 755 -11.42 -3.92 0.18
N TRP A 756 -12.44 -3.30 0.76
CA TRP A 756 -13.84 -3.64 0.49
C TRP A 756 -14.47 -2.60 -0.42
N ILE A 757 -15.74 -2.81 -0.81
CA ILE A 757 -16.56 -1.87 -1.58
C ILE A 757 -16.46 -0.42 -1.13
N ASP A 758 -16.12 -0.17 0.14
CA ASP A 758 -15.77 1.14 0.70
C ASP A 758 -14.92 1.98 -0.30
N ASN A 759 -14.13 1.29 -1.11
CA ASN A 759 -13.17 1.75 -2.11
C ASN A 759 -13.71 2.15 -3.48
N LEU A 760 -14.97 1.80 -3.79
CA LEU A 760 -15.62 2.17 -5.05
C LEU A 760 -15.64 3.69 -5.24
N PHE A 761 -15.63 4.41 -4.10
CA PHE A 761 -15.67 5.86 -4.02
C PHE A 761 -14.53 6.48 -3.20
N THR A 762 -13.96 5.79 -2.19
CA THR A 762 -13.16 6.48 -1.15
C THR A 762 -11.64 6.30 -1.17
N GLY A 763 -11.00 5.53 -2.05
CA GLY A 763 -9.53 5.48 -1.86
C GLY A 763 -8.63 4.80 -2.84
N PHE A 764 -9.11 4.02 -3.79
CA PHE A 764 -8.23 2.97 -4.32
C PHE A 764 -7.77 3.17 -5.76
N ARG A 765 -8.16 4.29 -6.36
CA ARG A 765 -7.73 4.73 -7.69
C ARG A 765 -6.57 5.73 -7.64
N VAL A 766 -6.08 6.06 -6.45
CA VAL A 766 -5.01 7.05 -6.29
C VAL A 766 -3.73 6.50 -6.93
N ALA A 767 -2.93 7.41 -7.47
CA ALA A 767 -1.55 7.13 -7.77
C ALA A 767 -0.83 6.46 -6.59
N PRO A 768 0.35 5.85 -6.82
CA PRO A 768 1.25 5.57 -5.70
C PRO A 768 1.53 6.89 -4.97
N SER A 769 1.04 7.04 -3.75
CA SER A 769 1.38 8.17 -2.90
C SER A 769 2.75 7.93 -2.26
N ALA A 770 3.38 8.99 -1.78
CA ALA A 770 4.63 8.86 -1.02
C ALA A 770 4.47 8.00 0.24
N ARG A 771 3.28 7.92 0.84
CA ARG A 771 3.03 7.06 2.01
C ARG A 771 2.94 5.58 1.64
N MET A 772 2.31 5.25 0.50
CA MET A 772 2.35 3.90 -0.06
C MET A 772 3.80 3.45 -0.26
N LYS A 773 4.64 4.34 -0.82
CA LYS A 773 6.09 4.10 -0.91
C LYS A 773 6.73 3.88 0.45
N ARG A 774 6.54 4.77 1.43
CA ARG A 774 7.14 4.64 2.78
C ARG A 774 6.78 3.31 3.44
N LEU A 775 5.53 2.86 3.25
CA LEU A 775 5.06 1.58 3.75
C LEU A 775 5.66 0.39 3.01
N LEU A 776 5.96 0.46 1.72
CA LEU A 776 6.29 -0.71 0.90
C LEU A 776 7.77 -0.80 0.51
N ALA A 777 8.52 0.30 0.59
CA ALA A 777 9.91 0.37 0.17
C ALA A 777 10.83 -0.54 1.00
N ASP A 778 10.58 -0.57 2.31
CA ASP A 778 11.51 -1.12 3.29
C ASP A 778 10.82 -2.10 4.25
N ARG A 779 9.78 -2.78 3.81
CA ARG A 779 9.21 -3.90 4.57
C ARG A 779 8.46 -4.82 3.64
N PRO A 780 8.32 -6.11 4.01
CA PRO A 780 7.42 -6.99 3.31
C PRO A 780 6.05 -6.33 3.14
N GLY A 781 5.50 -6.38 1.94
CA GLY A 781 4.15 -5.88 1.65
C GLY A 781 3.21 -7.06 1.46
N PHE A 782 2.04 -7.01 2.09
CA PHE A 782 0.93 -7.90 1.78
C PHE A 782 -0.28 -7.03 1.50
N TRP A 783 -0.95 -7.23 0.38
CA TRP A 783 -2.18 -6.53 0.02
C TRP A 783 -3.27 -7.54 -0.32
N ILE A 784 -4.54 -7.17 -0.22
CA ILE A 784 -5.74 -8.01 -0.40
C ILE A 784 -6.72 -7.19 -1.20
N GLY A 785 -7.52 -7.85 -2.03
CA GLY A 785 -8.54 -7.22 -2.87
C GLY A 785 -8.50 -7.72 -4.29
N GLY A 786 -9.52 -7.37 -5.07
CA GLY A 786 -9.44 -7.54 -6.52
C GLY A 786 -8.68 -6.38 -7.13
N ALA A 787 -8.02 -6.62 -8.25
CA ALA A 787 -7.56 -5.55 -9.11
C ALA A 787 -8.77 -5.00 -9.87
N TYR A 788 -8.96 -3.69 -9.94
CA TYR A 788 -10.05 -3.04 -10.67
C TYR A 788 -9.41 -2.18 -11.76
N CYS A 789 -10.08 -2.07 -12.91
CA CYS A 789 -9.56 -1.26 -14.01
C CYS A 789 -9.39 0.19 -13.54
N GLY A 790 -8.19 0.74 -13.72
CA GLY A 790 -7.81 2.07 -13.24
C GLY A 790 -6.94 2.08 -11.98
N THR A 791 -6.62 0.92 -11.39
CA THR A 791 -6.00 0.82 -10.04
C THR A 791 -4.80 -0.08 -9.96
N GLU A 792 -4.26 -0.37 -11.14
CA GLU A 792 -3.06 -1.14 -11.35
C GLU A 792 -1.90 -0.57 -10.51
N LEU A 793 -1.82 0.77 -10.40
CA LEU A 793 -0.79 1.47 -9.65
C LEU A 793 -0.71 1.10 -8.16
N ALA A 794 -1.83 0.96 -7.46
CA ALA A 794 -1.80 0.61 -6.04
C ALA A 794 -1.24 -0.81 -5.86
N TRP A 795 -1.69 -1.76 -6.68
CA TRP A 795 -1.23 -3.15 -6.66
C TRP A 795 0.24 -3.28 -7.05
N GLU A 796 0.61 -2.68 -8.17
CA GLU A 796 1.96 -2.74 -8.67
C GLU A 796 2.96 -2.00 -7.76
N SER A 797 2.51 -1.03 -6.94
CA SER A 797 3.40 -0.34 -6.00
C SER A 797 4.08 -1.29 -5.00
N ILE A 798 3.46 -2.43 -4.67
CA ILE A 798 4.00 -3.44 -3.76
C ILE A 798 5.23 -4.09 -4.36
N GLY A 799 5.14 -4.53 -5.61
CA GLY A 799 6.29 -5.04 -6.35
C GLY A 799 7.31 -3.95 -6.61
N TYR A 800 6.84 -2.78 -7.04
CA TYR A 800 7.70 -1.71 -7.54
C TYR A 800 8.56 -1.11 -6.42
N PHE A 801 7.95 -0.66 -5.32
CA PHE A 801 8.73 -0.09 -4.21
C PHE A 801 9.46 -1.15 -3.40
N GLY A 802 8.90 -2.36 -3.24
CA GLY A 802 9.59 -3.45 -2.58
C GLY A 802 10.84 -3.94 -3.34
N SER A 803 10.88 -3.73 -4.66
CA SER A 803 12.08 -3.99 -5.48
C SER A 803 12.98 -2.76 -5.69
N ARG A 804 12.41 -1.55 -5.63
CA ARG A 804 13.10 -0.27 -5.86
C ARG A 804 12.75 0.76 -4.77
N PRO A 805 13.30 0.63 -3.55
CA PRO A 805 12.92 1.47 -2.41
C PRO A 805 13.18 2.98 -2.63
N THR A 806 14.17 3.32 -3.45
CA THR A 806 14.54 4.72 -3.71
C THR A 806 13.75 5.36 -4.85
N ALA A 807 13.10 4.56 -5.71
CA ALA A 807 12.31 5.10 -6.80
C ALA A 807 11.20 6.02 -6.28
N THR A 808 10.97 7.13 -6.96
CA THR A 808 9.99 8.13 -6.54
C THR A 808 8.58 7.73 -6.99
N PRO A 809 7.52 8.18 -6.30
CA PRO A 809 6.16 8.11 -6.82
C PRO A 809 6.04 8.56 -8.29
N ASN A 810 6.69 9.67 -8.65
CA ASN A 810 6.67 10.19 -10.01
C ASN A 810 7.40 9.30 -11.03
N SER A 811 8.54 8.68 -10.67
CA SER A 811 9.19 7.67 -11.52
C SER A 811 8.29 6.47 -11.76
N PHE A 812 7.57 6.00 -10.74
CA PHE A 812 6.66 4.87 -10.90
C PHE A 812 5.49 5.22 -11.82
N ARG A 813 4.85 6.38 -11.62
CA ARG A 813 3.79 6.89 -12.51
C ARG A 813 4.29 7.00 -13.96
N TYR A 814 5.51 7.52 -14.15
CA TYR A 814 6.12 7.65 -15.48
C TYR A 814 6.41 6.28 -16.12
N ASP A 815 7.03 5.35 -15.40
CA ASP A 815 7.33 3.99 -15.87
C ASP A 815 6.05 3.24 -16.26
N TRP A 816 4.99 3.38 -15.45
CA TRP A 816 3.68 2.79 -15.74
C TRP A 816 3.05 3.44 -16.97
N GLY A 817 3.01 4.77 -17.02
CA GLY A 817 2.46 5.52 -18.16
C GLY A 817 3.20 5.19 -19.47
N LYS A 818 4.52 5.04 -19.42
CA LYS A 818 5.34 4.64 -20.57
C LYS A 818 5.00 3.24 -21.07
N ARG A 819 4.75 2.29 -20.17
CA ARG A 819 4.38 0.91 -20.53
C ARG A 819 2.95 0.82 -21.05
N THR A 820 2.02 1.56 -20.47
CA THR A 820 0.60 1.49 -20.81
C THR A 820 0.25 2.33 -22.03
N PHE A 821 0.73 3.58 -22.10
CA PHE A 821 0.33 4.56 -23.11
C PHE A 821 1.46 4.97 -24.07
N GLY A 822 2.68 4.43 -23.92
CA GLY A 822 3.84 4.84 -24.71
C GLY A 822 4.64 5.97 -24.08
N ALA A 823 5.91 6.11 -24.50
CA ALA A 823 6.87 7.03 -23.89
C ALA A 823 6.51 8.50 -24.11
N GLU A 824 5.88 8.80 -25.24
CA GLU A 824 5.38 10.10 -25.66
C GLU A 824 4.21 10.61 -24.80
N HIS A 825 3.43 9.70 -24.20
CA HIS A 825 2.26 10.02 -23.39
C HIS A 825 2.49 9.86 -21.87
N ALA A 826 3.65 9.32 -21.48
CA ALA A 826 3.99 9.06 -20.08
C ALA A 826 3.93 10.31 -19.18
N LEU A 827 4.38 11.48 -19.66
CA LEU A 827 4.26 12.73 -18.89
C LEU A 827 2.82 13.24 -18.78
N ALA A 828 2.03 13.14 -19.86
CA ALA A 828 0.61 13.49 -19.82
C ALA A 828 -0.13 12.63 -18.78
N TYR A 829 0.25 11.36 -18.67
CA TYR A 829 -0.23 10.48 -17.61
C TYR A 829 0.18 10.94 -16.21
N VAL A 830 1.47 11.27 -15.99
CA VAL A 830 1.95 11.81 -14.70
C VAL A 830 1.12 13.02 -14.28
N HIS A 831 0.86 13.97 -15.19
CA HIS A 831 0.04 15.15 -14.90
C HIS A 831 -1.44 14.85 -14.65
N THR A 832 -2.00 13.85 -15.32
CA THR A 832 -3.38 13.40 -15.10
C THR A 832 -3.53 12.81 -13.70
N VAL A 833 -2.56 11.99 -13.31
CA VAL A 833 -2.55 11.29 -12.04
C VAL A 833 -2.26 12.23 -10.87
N ASP A 834 -1.41 13.24 -11.06
CA ASP A 834 -1.21 14.34 -10.11
C ASP A 834 -2.53 15.08 -9.79
N ALA A 835 -3.25 15.53 -10.83
CA ALA A 835 -4.55 16.16 -10.65
C ALA A 835 -5.59 15.21 -10.01
N TYR A 836 -5.52 13.92 -10.34
CA TYR A 836 -6.37 12.89 -9.75
C TYR A 836 -6.12 12.71 -8.25
N GLU A 837 -4.85 12.64 -7.83
CA GLU A 837 -4.47 12.53 -6.42
C GLU A 837 -4.87 13.78 -5.64
N LYS A 838 -4.71 14.97 -6.23
CA LYS A 838 -5.15 16.22 -5.60
C LYS A 838 -6.66 16.24 -5.33
N LEU A 839 -7.47 15.79 -6.27
CA LEU A 839 -8.92 15.61 -6.04
C LEU A 839 -9.19 14.61 -4.91
N GLN A 840 -8.45 13.51 -4.86
CA GLN A 840 -8.60 12.51 -3.81
C GLN A 840 -8.21 13.04 -2.43
N GLU A 841 -7.24 13.94 -2.32
CA GLU A 841 -6.94 14.62 -1.06
C GLU A 841 -8.12 15.47 -0.58
N ILE A 842 -8.69 16.28 -1.48
CA ILE A 842 -9.85 17.12 -1.16
C ILE A 842 -11.04 16.23 -0.76
N TYR A 843 -11.25 15.13 -1.48
CA TYR A 843 -12.28 14.15 -1.18
C TYR A 843 -12.11 13.53 0.23
N ASN A 844 -10.90 13.08 0.56
CA ASN A 844 -10.63 12.31 1.78
C ASN A 844 -10.45 13.15 3.03
N LEU A 845 -10.05 14.42 2.89
CA LEU A 845 -9.75 15.30 4.02
C LEU A 845 -10.90 16.27 4.29
N PRO A 846 -11.04 17.40 3.58
CA PRO A 846 -12.07 18.38 3.90
C PRO A 846 -13.48 17.92 3.47
N MET A 847 -13.64 17.12 2.41
CA MET A 847 -14.96 16.63 1.96
C MET A 847 -15.43 15.37 2.67
N HIS A 848 -14.63 14.78 3.58
CA HIS A 848 -15.14 13.76 4.48
C HIS A 848 -16.26 14.40 5.33
N PRO A 849 -17.51 13.90 5.33
CA PRO A 849 -18.66 14.62 5.85
C PRO A 849 -18.47 15.04 7.30
N SER A 850 -17.82 14.18 8.08
CA SER A 850 -17.54 14.46 9.48
C SER A 850 -16.59 15.65 9.68
N ASN A 851 -15.65 15.87 8.76
CA ASN A 851 -14.74 17.01 8.77
C ASN A 851 -15.40 18.23 8.14
N TRP A 852 -16.13 18.03 7.04
CA TRP A 852 -16.88 19.07 6.33
C TRP A 852 -17.84 19.83 7.26
N VAL A 853 -18.55 19.11 8.14
CA VAL A 853 -19.48 19.73 9.10
C VAL A 853 -18.77 20.51 10.21
N ASP A 854 -17.49 20.22 10.48
CA ASP A 854 -16.68 20.98 11.44
C ASP A 854 -16.11 22.27 10.82
N LEU A 855 -15.99 22.33 9.49
CA LEU A 855 -15.53 23.52 8.80
C LEU A 855 -16.52 24.68 8.95
N ASP A 856 -16.02 25.91 9.07
CA ASP A 856 -16.86 27.11 9.00
C ASP A 856 -17.27 27.41 7.53
N ALA A 857 -18.16 28.39 7.35
CA ALA A 857 -18.68 28.74 6.03
C ALA A 857 -17.59 29.23 5.06
N GLY A 858 -16.60 29.98 5.53
CA GLY A 858 -15.50 30.46 4.71
C GLY A 858 -14.54 29.34 4.30
N GLN A 859 -14.27 28.41 5.22
CA GLN A 859 -13.48 27.20 4.94
C GLN A 859 -14.17 26.29 3.92
N ARG A 860 -15.50 26.08 4.05
CA ARG A 860 -16.27 25.30 3.07
C ARG A 860 -16.25 25.94 1.69
N GLU A 861 -16.44 27.25 1.60
CA GLU A 861 -16.36 28.00 0.35
C GLU A 861 -14.97 27.84 -0.30
N ALA A 862 -13.89 27.95 0.48
CA ALA A 862 -12.52 27.79 -0.01
C ALA A 862 -12.28 26.37 -0.55
N VAL A 863 -12.71 25.34 0.19
CA VAL A 863 -12.62 23.93 -0.24
C VAL A 863 -13.44 23.68 -1.50
N SER A 864 -14.66 24.22 -1.59
CA SER A 864 -15.49 24.13 -2.80
C SER A 864 -14.79 24.74 -4.01
N GLN A 865 -14.25 25.96 -3.86
CA GLN A 865 -13.53 26.63 -4.95
C GLN A 865 -12.30 25.84 -5.40
N GLU A 866 -11.50 25.32 -4.47
CA GLU A 866 -10.36 24.45 -4.77
C GLU A 866 -10.83 23.16 -5.48
N GLY A 867 -11.87 22.51 -4.97
CA GLY A 867 -12.42 21.28 -5.54
C GLY A 867 -12.93 21.44 -6.97
N TRP A 868 -13.61 22.55 -7.29
CA TRP A 868 -14.07 22.84 -8.65
C TRP A 868 -12.91 23.12 -9.61
N GLN A 869 -11.89 23.87 -9.17
CA GLN A 869 -10.69 24.16 -9.98
C GLN A 869 -9.91 22.88 -10.31
N GLU A 870 -9.67 22.03 -9.31
CA GLU A 870 -8.94 20.78 -9.50
C GLU A 870 -9.74 19.76 -10.32
N LEU A 871 -11.08 19.79 -10.23
CA LEU A 871 -11.94 18.95 -11.07
C LEU A 871 -11.84 19.32 -12.56
N GLU A 872 -11.83 20.62 -12.85
CA GLU A 872 -11.61 21.11 -14.22
C GLU A 872 -10.21 20.74 -14.72
N ARG A 873 -9.17 20.94 -13.90
CA ARG A 873 -7.79 20.52 -14.22
C ARG A 873 -7.73 19.03 -14.55
N PHE A 874 -8.30 18.18 -13.70
CA PHE A 874 -8.33 16.73 -13.92
C PHE A 874 -9.02 16.36 -15.25
N ARG A 875 -10.19 16.94 -15.54
CA ARG A 875 -10.92 16.68 -16.79
C ARG A 875 -10.10 17.08 -18.02
N ASN A 876 -9.44 18.24 -17.97
CA ASN A 876 -8.60 18.72 -19.05
C ASN A 876 -7.39 17.81 -19.29
N ARG A 877 -6.71 17.37 -18.22
CA ARG A 877 -5.56 16.44 -18.31
C ARG A 877 -5.96 15.06 -18.81
N LEU A 878 -7.09 14.52 -18.33
CA LEU A 878 -7.60 13.24 -18.80
C LEU A 878 -7.95 13.29 -20.29
N ALA A 879 -8.58 14.37 -20.75
CA ALA A 879 -8.89 14.56 -22.17
C ALA A 879 -7.63 14.70 -23.04
N GLU A 880 -6.61 15.41 -22.56
CA GLU A 880 -5.30 15.53 -23.23
C GLU A 880 -4.64 14.16 -23.41
N LEU A 881 -4.61 13.34 -22.34
CA LEU A 881 -4.06 11.99 -22.39
C LEU A 881 -4.85 11.08 -23.34
N GLU A 882 -6.18 11.09 -23.26
CA GLU A 882 -7.06 10.28 -24.10
C GLU A 882 -6.91 10.62 -25.59
N GLN A 883 -6.85 11.92 -25.91
CA GLN A 883 -6.64 12.39 -27.27
C GLN A 883 -5.25 12.01 -27.81
N GLY A 884 -4.23 12.01 -26.95
CA GLY A 884 -2.87 11.59 -27.30
C GLY A 884 -2.77 10.08 -27.56
N ALA A 885 -3.16 9.27 -26.57
CA ALA A 885 -2.99 7.82 -26.60
C ALA A 885 -3.82 7.15 -27.70
N GLY A 886 -5.07 7.58 -27.92
CA GLY A 886 -5.92 7.22 -29.08
C GLY A 886 -6.24 5.73 -29.31
N ASP A 887 -5.68 4.81 -28.53
CA ASP A 887 -5.86 3.36 -28.71
C ASP A 887 -7.19 2.88 -28.11
N PRO A 888 -8.09 2.25 -28.91
CA PRO A 888 -9.32 1.65 -28.42
C PRO A 888 -9.14 0.64 -27.26
N ALA A 889 -7.96 0.02 -27.12
CA ALA A 889 -7.64 -0.89 -26.02
C ALA A 889 -7.75 -0.20 -24.64
N HIS A 890 -7.57 1.11 -24.57
CA HIS A 890 -7.65 1.87 -23.32
C HIS A 890 -9.05 2.43 -23.01
N ALA A 891 -10.05 2.20 -23.88
CA ALA A 891 -11.39 2.78 -23.72
C ALA A 891 -12.05 2.39 -22.39
N LYS A 892 -11.88 1.13 -21.95
CA LYS A 892 -12.35 0.67 -20.63
C LYS A 892 -11.71 1.49 -19.50
N TRP A 893 -10.39 1.64 -19.53
CA TRP A 893 -9.63 2.40 -18.53
C TRP A 893 -10.08 3.86 -18.45
N PHE A 894 -10.19 4.55 -19.58
CA PHE A 894 -10.67 5.95 -19.61
C PHE A 894 -12.10 6.09 -19.09
N ALA A 895 -13.00 5.14 -19.41
CA ALA A 895 -14.37 5.15 -18.90
C ALA A 895 -14.42 5.03 -17.37
N HIS A 896 -13.63 4.11 -16.80
CA HIS A 896 -13.52 3.98 -15.34
C HIS A 896 -12.97 5.26 -14.71
N VAL A 897 -11.82 5.79 -15.19
CA VAL A 897 -11.18 6.96 -14.59
C VAL A 897 -12.06 8.21 -14.68
N ARG A 898 -12.78 8.41 -15.79
CA ARG A 898 -13.73 9.52 -15.98
C ARG A 898 -14.88 9.50 -14.97
N LEU A 899 -15.38 8.32 -14.63
CA LEU A 899 -16.49 8.15 -13.69
C LEU A 899 -16.21 8.78 -12.32
N PHE A 900 -14.94 8.79 -11.88
CA PHE A 900 -14.55 9.45 -10.64
C PHE A 900 -14.80 10.95 -10.68
N GLY A 901 -14.49 11.63 -11.80
CA GLY A 901 -14.77 13.06 -11.95
C GLY A 901 -16.27 13.37 -11.92
N THR A 902 -17.12 12.45 -12.35
CA THR A 902 -18.58 12.58 -12.23
C THR A 902 -19.02 12.39 -10.78
N TYR A 903 -18.48 11.39 -10.09
CA TYR A 903 -18.77 11.16 -8.68
C TYR A 903 -18.31 12.32 -7.78
N PHE A 904 -17.11 12.85 -8.01
CA PHE A 904 -16.58 13.99 -7.25
C PHE A 904 -17.47 15.23 -7.39
N GLU A 905 -17.93 15.55 -8.62
CA GLU A 905 -18.92 16.60 -8.88
C GLU A 905 -20.20 16.38 -8.07
N TYR A 906 -20.78 15.17 -8.15
CA TYR A 906 -21.96 14.80 -7.38
C TYR A 906 -21.76 14.98 -5.88
N HIS A 907 -20.65 14.47 -5.32
CA HIS A 907 -20.40 14.50 -3.90
C HIS A 907 -20.11 15.92 -3.38
N LEU A 908 -19.27 16.70 -4.08
CA LEU A 908 -19.00 18.09 -3.71
C LEU A 908 -20.31 18.89 -3.68
N ARG A 909 -21.13 18.74 -4.73
CA ARG A 909 -22.39 19.46 -4.83
C ARG A 909 -23.39 19.03 -3.76
N ARG A 910 -23.43 17.74 -3.43
CA ARG A 910 -24.23 17.22 -2.32
C ARG A 910 -23.85 17.85 -0.99
N LEU A 911 -22.56 18.01 -0.70
CA LEU A 911 -22.08 18.66 0.52
C LEU A 911 -22.44 20.15 0.58
N GLU A 912 -22.35 20.86 -0.55
CA GLU A 912 -22.79 22.25 -0.68
C GLU A 912 -24.30 22.40 -0.40
N CYS A 913 -25.12 21.56 -1.03
CA CYS A 913 -26.56 21.53 -0.80
C CYS A 913 -26.88 21.22 0.67
N PHE A 914 -26.17 20.27 1.27
CA PHE A 914 -26.34 19.90 2.67
C PHE A 914 -25.99 21.04 3.65
N SER A 915 -24.86 21.72 3.44
CA SER A 915 -24.49 22.91 4.23
C SER A 915 -25.55 24.00 4.16
N ARG A 916 -26.10 24.24 2.96
CA ARG A 916 -27.15 25.24 2.76
C ARG A 916 -28.45 24.83 3.44
N MET A 917 -28.84 23.55 3.36
CA MET A 917 -29.99 23.04 4.10
C MET A 917 -29.81 23.21 5.63
N GLN A 918 -28.62 22.94 6.16
CA GLN A 918 -28.33 23.17 7.58
C GLN A 918 -28.47 24.64 7.98
N ALA A 919 -27.92 25.55 7.19
CA ALA A 919 -28.02 26.98 7.45
C ALA A 919 -29.48 27.44 7.47
N LEU A 920 -30.26 27.06 6.45
CA LEU A 920 -31.70 27.37 6.38
C LEU A 920 -32.47 26.83 7.60
N VAL A 921 -32.21 25.59 7.99
CA VAL A 921 -32.86 24.96 9.16
C VAL A 921 -32.43 25.63 10.47
N ALA A 922 -31.16 25.99 10.61
CA ALA A 922 -30.67 26.71 11.79
C ALA A 922 -31.34 28.09 11.91
N ASP A 923 -31.42 28.83 10.81
CA ASP A 923 -32.02 30.17 10.75
C ASP A 923 -33.53 30.17 10.98
N THR A 924 -34.19 29.05 10.69
CA THR A 924 -35.66 28.89 10.81
C THR A 924 -36.11 28.00 11.95
N LYS A 925 -35.21 27.62 12.87
CA LYS A 925 -35.50 26.68 13.96
C LYS A 925 -36.67 27.10 14.85
N SER A 926 -36.90 28.41 15.03
CA SER A 926 -38.03 28.95 15.77
C SER A 926 -39.40 28.58 15.15
N ALA A 927 -39.45 28.30 13.85
CA ALA A 927 -40.67 27.94 13.13
C ALA A 927 -41.28 26.61 13.59
N LEU A 928 -40.52 25.72 14.26
CA LEU A 928 -41.07 24.50 14.87
C LEU A 928 -42.13 24.78 15.96
N THR A 929 -42.10 25.98 16.53
CA THR A 929 -43.08 26.41 17.54
C THR A 929 -44.28 27.16 16.95
N ASP A 930 -44.24 27.46 15.64
CA ASP A 930 -45.32 28.15 14.92
C ASP A 930 -46.29 27.13 14.31
N PRO A 931 -47.61 27.20 14.60
CA PRO A 931 -48.62 26.36 13.94
C PRO A 931 -48.65 26.51 12.41
N GLY A 932 -48.14 27.61 11.87
CA GLY A 932 -48.06 27.88 10.42
C GLY A 932 -46.93 27.15 9.69
N GLY A 933 -45.99 26.53 10.41
CA GLY A 933 -44.84 25.82 9.82
C GLY A 933 -43.78 26.73 9.21
N LEU A 934 -42.90 26.18 8.38
CA LEU A 934 -41.91 26.96 7.63
C LEU A 934 -42.59 27.90 6.62
N ALA A 935 -41.97 29.06 6.37
CA ALA A 935 -42.34 29.91 5.24
C ALA A 935 -42.20 29.13 3.92
N GLU A 936 -43.23 29.20 3.07
CA GLU A 936 -43.30 28.38 1.84
C GLU A 936 -42.06 28.55 0.94
N ALA A 937 -41.48 29.75 0.86
CA ALA A 937 -40.26 29.98 0.10
C ALA A 937 -39.06 29.15 0.63
N VAL A 938 -38.86 29.11 1.95
CA VAL A 938 -37.79 28.33 2.59
C VAL A 938 -38.07 26.84 2.46
N ARG A 939 -39.34 26.44 2.62
CA ARG A 939 -39.78 25.05 2.42
C ARG A 939 -39.46 24.57 1.00
N GLN A 940 -39.81 25.36 -0.02
CA GLN A 940 -39.52 25.04 -1.42
C GLN A 940 -38.02 25.02 -1.70
N GLU A 941 -37.24 25.89 -1.06
CA GLU A 941 -35.78 25.88 -1.18
C GLU A 941 -35.16 24.60 -0.60
N LEU A 942 -35.57 24.16 0.59
CA LEU A 942 -35.11 22.88 1.17
C LEU A 942 -35.45 21.68 0.27
N ILE A 943 -36.67 21.66 -0.27
CA ILE A 943 -37.10 20.61 -1.22
C ILE A 943 -36.27 20.66 -2.50
N ALA A 944 -36.02 21.84 -3.06
CA ALA A 944 -35.25 22.01 -4.28
C ALA A 944 -33.80 21.56 -4.11
N LEU A 945 -33.14 21.94 -3.01
CA LEU A 945 -31.77 21.52 -2.70
C LEU A 945 -31.64 20.00 -2.58
N HIS A 946 -32.62 19.36 -1.92
CA HIS A 946 -32.59 17.90 -1.80
C HIS A 946 -32.93 17.19 -3.11
N ARG A 947 -33.83 17.76 -3.93
CA ARG A 947 -34.11 17.25 -5.28
C ARG A 947 -32.88 17.30 -6.17
N GLU A 948 -32.14 18.40 -6.13
CA GLU A 948 -30.88 18.56 -6.87
C GLU A 948 -29.89 17.42 -6.56
N VAL A 949 -29.77 17.01 -5.28
CA VAL A 949 -28.93 15.87 -4.89
C VAL A 949 -29.35 14.57 -5.57
N TYR A 950 -30.67 14.30 -5.65
CA TYR A 950 -31.16 13.09 -6.32
C TYR A 950 -30.99 13.15 -7.84
N GLU A 951 -31.24 14.31 -8.47
CA GLU A 951 -31.01 14.51 -9.91
C GLU A 951 -29.53 14.28 -10.28
N LEU A 952 -28.59 14.74 -9.43
CA LEU A 952 -27.17 14.47 -9.60
C LEU A 952 -26.83 12.99 -9.42
N SER A 953 -27.45 12.31 -8.46
CA SER A 953 -27.25 10.88 -8.26
C SER A 953 -27.78 10.04 -9.43
N ASP A 954 -28.91 10.43 -10.02
CA ASP A 954 -29.46 9.79 -11.23
C ASP A 954 -28.52 10.01 -12.43
N LYS A 955 -28.01 11.23 -12.63
CA LYS A 955 -26.98 11.51 -13.66
C LYS A 955 -25.72 10.66 -13.45
N TYR A 956 -25.26 10.54 -12.20
CA TYR A 956 -24.12 9.70 -11.86
C TYR A 956 -24.40 8.21 -12.18
N ASP A 957 -25.58 7.70 -11.83
CA ASP A 957 -26.02 6.34 -12.14
C ASP A 957 -26.10 6.07 -13.65
N GLU A 958 -26.60 7.04 -14.42
CA GLU A 958 -26.65 6.98 -15.89
C GLU A 958 -25.25 6.89 -16.54
N GLU A 959 -24.29 7.65 -16.02
CA GLU A 959 -22.89 7.56 -16.49
C GLU A 959 -22.26 6.23 -16.05
N ALA A 960 -22.49 5.79 -14.80
CA ALA A 960 -22.02 4.50 -14.30
C ALA A 960 -22.57 3.32 -15.13
N ALA A 961 -23.79 3.44 -15.67
CA ALA A 961 -24.40 2.45 -16.56
C ALA A 961 -23.62 2.21 -17.85
N ARG A 962 -22.81 3.17 -18.29
CA ARG A 962 -22.03 3.12 -19.54
C ARG A 962 -20.61 2.58 -19.32
N VAL A 963 -20.18 2.43 -18.07
CA VAL A 963 -18.84 1.95 -17.75
C VAL A 963 -18.87 0.41 -17.64
N PRO A 964 -18.01 -0.30 -18.38
CA PRO A 964 -18.05 -1.77 -18.40
C PRO A 964 -17.42 -2.39 -17.14
N GLY A 965 -18.19 -3.18 -16.39
CA GLY A 965 -17.66 -3.90 -15.21
C GLY A 965 -18.77 -4.54 -14.37
N ASN A 966 -18.50 -5.70 -13.77
CA ASN A 966 -19.48 -6.44 -12.97
C ASN A 966 -19.78 -5.74 -11.63
N MET A 967 -18.78 -5.14 -11.00
CA MET A 967 -18.93 -4.43 -9.73
C MET A 967 -19.71 -3.14 -9.88
N LEU A 968 -19.51 -2.38 -10.97
CA LEU A 968 -20.39 -1.24 -11.25
C LEU A 968 -21.84 -1.69 -11.53
N ALA A 969 -22.03 -2.78 -12.29
CA ALA A 969 -23.36 -3.32 -12.55
C ALA A 969 -24.07 -3.77 -11.26
N GLU A 970 -23.38 -4.48 -10.37
CA GLU A 970 -23.92 -4.95 -9.09
C GLU A 970 -24.14 -3.77 -8.11
N THR A 971 -23.24 -2.79 -8.06
CA THR A 971 -23.40 -1.56 -7.26
C THR A 971 -24.68 -0.83 -7.63
N ARG A 972 -24.96 -0.70 -8.92
CA ARG A 972 -26.20 -0.12 -9.43
C ARG A 972 -27.41 -1.00 -9.11
N ARG A 973 -27.30 -2.32 -9.26
CA ARG A 973 -28.36 -3.28 -8.91
C ARG A 973 -28.78 -3.19 -7.44
N PHE A 974 -27.86 -2.84 -6.55
CA PHE A 974 -28.13 -2.63 -5.12
C PHE A 974 -28.47 -1.18 -4.76
N ASP A 975 -28.75 -0.31 -5.75
CA ASP A 975 -29.06 1.12 -5.60
C ASP A 975 -27.97 1.93 -4.87
N MET A 976 -26.72 1.44 -4.85
CA MET A 976 -25.66 2.05 -4.04
C MET A 976 -25.06 3.33 -4.64
N THR A 977 -25.50 3.72 -5.84
CA THR A 977 -25.18 5.00 -6.47
C THR A 977 -26.05 6.15 -5.92
N ARG A 978 -27.07 5.83 -5.11
CA ARG A 978 -28.03 6.78 -4.55
C ARG A 978 -27.64 7.22 -3.12
N PRO A 979 -28.05 8.44 -2.69
CA PRO A 979 -27.80 8.92 -1.34
C PRO A 979 -28.31 7.95 -0.26
N PHE A 980 -27.53 7.77 0.80
CA PHE A 980 -27.81 6.92 1.97
C PHE A 980 -27.83 5.41 1.69
N LYS A 981 -27.63 4.97 0.45
CA LYS A 981 -27.57 3.55 0.06
C LYS A 981 -26.15 3.02 -0.06
N GLU A 982 -25.15 3.86 0.17
CA GLU A 982 -23.75 3.50 0.14
C GLU A 982 -23.45 2.39 1.17
N TRP A 983 -22.46 1.54 0.87
CA TRP A 983 -22.12 0.38 1.71
C TRP A 983 -21.67 0.80 3.12
N VAL A 984 -20.90 1.88 3.18
CA VAL A 984 -20.53 2.54 4.44
C VAL A 984 -21.72 3.36 4.91
N ALA A 985 -22.68 2.70 5.56
CA ALA A 985 -23.69 3.41 6.35
C ALA A 985 -23.03 4.45 7.29
N GLY A 986 -21.76 4.25 7.68
CA GLY A 986 -20.97 5.19 8.47
C GLY A 986 -20.63 6.53 7.81
N TYR A 987 -20.66 6.70 6.47
CA TYR A 987 -20.27 7.99 5.88
C TYR A 987 -21.31 9.07 6.21
N ASP A 988 -22.59 8.81 5.93
CA ASP A 988 -23.69 9.70 6.32
C ASP A 988 -24.20 9.45 7.75
N ALA A 989 -24.33 8.18 8.19
CA ALA A 989 -24.86 7.94 9.54
C ALA A 989 -23.88 8.37 10.65
N SER A 990 -22.58 8.50 10.38
CA SER A 990 -21.64 9.08 11.37
C SER A 990 -21.99 10.52 11.75
N LEU A 991 -22.70 11.24 10.88
CA LEU A 991 -23.11 12.62 11.15
C LEU A 991 -24.18 12.72 12.24
N GLU A 992 -24.96 11.67 12.48
CA GLU A 992 -26.11 11.71 13.40
C GLU A 992 -25.73 12.11 14.84
N GLY A 993 -24.50 11.84 15.25
CA GLY A 993 -23.93 12.24 16.53
C GLY A 993 -23.21 13.59 16.53
N ARG A 994 -23.01 14.23 15.37
CA ARG A 994 -22.16 15.42 15.20
C ARG A 994 -22.94 16.70 14.88
N LEU A 995 -24.16 16.59 14.37
CA LEU A 995 -24.95 17.74 13.93
C LEU A 995 -25.75 18.40 15.06
N ALA A 996 -25.86 19.73 15.03
CA ALA A 996 -26.74 20.48 15.93
C ALA A 996 -28.23 20.16 15.72
N THR A 997 -28.61 19.88 14.47
CA THR A 997 -29.90 19.30 14.09
C THR A 997 -29.61 18.04 13.29
N ARG A 998 -30.10 16.88 13.75
CA ARG A 998 -29.88 15.59 13.09
C ARG A 998 -30.40 15.58 11.65
N GLN A 999 -29.86 14.70 10.81
CA GLN A 999 -30.31 14.57 9.42
C GLN A 999 -31.74 14.05 9.41
N PHE A 1000 -31.99 12.97 10.14
CA PHE A 1000 -33.31 12.38 10.34
C PHE A 1000 -33.73 12.54 11.80
N SER A 1001 -34.77 13.34 12.02
CA SER A 1001 -35.37 13.57 13.34
C SER A 1001 -36.83 13.94 13.15
N GLY A 1002 -37.65 13.68 14.15
CA GLY A 1002 -39.05 14.04 14.10
C GLY A 1002 -39.83 13.53 15.30
N SER A 1003 -41.14 13.73 15.24
CA SER A 1003 -42.09 13.19 16.23
C SER A 1003 -43.10 12.26 15.55
N MET A 1004 -43.59 11.29 16.32
CA MET A 1004 -44.68 10.40 15.93
C MET A 1004 -45.71 10.37 17.05
N GLU A 1005 -46.90 10.86 16.75
CA GLU A 1005 -48.08 10.75 17.60
C GLU A 1005 -49.05 9.75 16.99
N VAL A 1006 -49.59 8.88 17.84
CA VAL A 1006 -50.59 7.90 17.43
C VAL A 1006 -51.82 8.18 18.25
N ALA A 1007 -52.94 8.48 17.59
CA ALA A 1007 -54.19 8.75 18.26
C ALA A 1007 -55.01 7.45 18.38
N PRO A 1008 -55.11 6.84 19.57
CA PRO A 1008 -55.99 5.70 19.77
C PRO A 1008 -57.45 6.17 19.81
N GLY A 1009 -58.27 5.72 18.87
CA GLY A 1009 -59.73 5.89 18.93
C GLY A 1009 -60.38 4.88 19.88
N GLU A 1010 -61.63 5.11 20.27
CA GLU A 1010 -62.46 4.04 20.86
C GLU A 1010 -62.72 2.97 19.79
N LEU A 1011 -62.23 1.76 20.02
CA LEU A 1011 -62.36 0.65 19.08
C LEU A 1011 -63.49 -0.29 19.54
N ALA A 1012 -64.38 -0.69 18.63
CA ALA A 1012 -65.39 -1.71 18.88
C ALA A 1012 -64.90 -3.08 18.39
N ALA A 1013 -65.24 -4.16 19.09
CA ALA A 1013 -64.91 -5.53 18.69
C ALA A 1013 -65.51 -5.89 17.31
N GLY A 1014 -64.76 -6.62 16.49
CA GLY A 1014 -65.16 -7.12 15.17
C GLY A 1014 -65.24 -6.07 14.06
N THR A 1015 -64.93 -4.80 14.34
CA THR A 1015 -65.11 -3.69 13.39
C THR A 1015 -63.80 -3.24 12.71
N PRO A 1016 -63.84 -2.82 11.43
CA PRO A 1016 -62.74 -2.10 10.81
C PRO A 1016 -62.47 -0.77 11.51
N PHE A 1017 -61.21 -0.38 11.61
CA PHE A 1017 -60.79 0.90 12.17
C PHE A 1017 -59.60 1.50 11.40
N THR A 1018 -59.34 2.78 11.61
CA THR A 1018 -58.18 3.49 11.04
C THR A 1018 -57.30 4.01 12.16
N LEU A 1019 -56.05 3.53 12.21
CA LEU A 1019 -55.02 4.07 13.09
C LEU A 1019 -54.42 5.32 12.45
N ARG A 1020 -54.59 6.48 13.10
CA ARG A 1020 -54.01 7.75 12.65
C ARG A 1020 -52.64 7.96 13.29
N VAL A 1021 -51.62 8.09 12.46
CA VAL A 1021 -50.24 8.33 12.84
C VAL A 1021 -49.86 9.72 12.33
N SER A 1022 -49.74 10.69 13.24
CA SER A 1022 -49.26 12.02 12.92
C SER A 1022 -47.73 12.05 13.02
N LEU A 1023 -47.09 12.44 11.92
CA LEU A 1023 -45.65 12.57 11.78
C LEU A 1023 -45.30 14.05 11.66
N GLU A 1024 -44.17 14.44 12.23
CA GLU A 1024 -43.60 15.78 12.11
C GLU A 1024 -42.10 15.66 11.83
N ASN A 1025 -41.62 16.27 10.74
CA ASN A 1025 -40.19 16.27 10.45
C ASN A 1025 -39.50 17.39 11.22
N SER A 1026 -38.49 17.06 12.01
CA SER A 1026 -37.61 18.02 12.70
C SER A 1026 -36.13 17.80 12.35
N GLY A 1027 -35.84 17.01 11.32
CA GLY A 1027 -34.52 16.78 10.78
C GLY A 1027 -34.20 17.69 9.60
N VAL A 1028 -32.92 17.80 9.27
CA VAL A 1028 -32.45 18.61 8.14
C VAL A 1028 -32.91 18.05 6.79
N ILE A 1029 -33.00 16.72 6.67
CA ILE A 1029 -33.31 16.05 5.42
C ILE A 1029 -34.83 15.92 5.22
N PRO A 1030 -35.39 16.37 4.09
CA PRO A 1030 -36.79 16.14 3.76
C PRO A 1030 -37.15 14.64 3.69
N TRP A 1031 -38.37 14.30 4.08
CA TRP A 1031 -38.90 12.95 3.88
C TRP A 1031 -39.64 12.86 2.55
N MET A 1032 -39.38 11.82 1.77
CA MET A 1032 -39.85 11.70 0.40
C MET A 1032 -40.20 10.26 0.00
N ALA A 1033 -41.09 10.13 -0.97
CA ALA A 1033 -41.51 8.83 -1.46
C ALA A 1033 -40.40 8.15 -2.28
N GLY A 1034 -40.32 6.82 -2.19
CA GLY A 1034 -39.44 6.00 -3.04
C GLY A 1034 -37.98 5.88 -2.59
N VAL A 1035 -37.57 6.52 -1.49
CA VAL A 1035 -36.17 6.46 -1.00
C VAL A 1035 -35.95 5.42 0.12
N GLY A 1036 -37.02 4.73 0.53
CA GLY A 1036 -36.99 3.66 1.53
C GLY A 1036 -37.30 4.10 2.97
N GLN A 1037 -37.81 5.31 3.17
CA GLN A 1037 -38.44 5.71 4.43
C GLN A 1037 -39.77 4.96 4.61
N ARG A 1038 -39.94 4.28 5.76
CA ARG A 1038 -41.14 3.49 6.05
C ARG A 1038 -41.39 3.33 7.55
N ILE A 1039 -42.65 3.10 7.91
CA ILE A 1039 -43.04 2.66 9.26
C ILE A 1039 -43.09 1.14 9.26
N GLU A 1040 -42.30 0.49 10.12
CA GLU A 1040 -42.40 -0.94 10.40
C GLU A 1040 -43.18 -1.15 11.71
N LEU A 1041 -44.09 -2.12 11.70
CA LEU A 1041 -44.91 -2.48 12.86
C LEU A 1041 -44.42 -3.81 13.43
N SER A 1042 -44.23 -3.86 14.73
CA SER A 1042 -43.92 -5.08 15.48
C SER A 1042 -44.80 -5.23 16.73
N GLY A 1043 -44.72 -6.38 17.41
CA GLY A 1043 -45.61 -6.73 18.52
C GLY A 1043 -46.88 -7.43 18.03
N GLU A 1044 -48.04 -7.03 18.54
CA GLU A 1044 -49.31 -7.73 18.31
C GLU A 1044 -50.14 -7.17 17.14
N PHE A 1045 -49.48 -6.55 16.15
CA PHE A 1045 -50.16 -5.84 15.05
C PHE A 1045 -51.02 -6.76 14.17
N GLU A 1046 -50.62 -8.04 14.01
CA GLU A 1046 -51.38 -9.05 13.27
C GLU A 1046 -52.76 -9.31 13.89
N LYS A 1047 -52.88 -9.22 15.22
CA LYS A 1047 -54.18 -9.38 15.92
C LYS A 1047 -55.19 -8.33 15.47
N LEU A 1048 -54.71 -7.20 14.98
CA LEU A 1048 -55.50 -6.06 14.55
C LEU A 1048 -55.58 -5.95 13.02
N ALA A 1049 -55.12 -6.96 12.28
CA ALA A 1049 -55.05 -6.94 10.81
C ALA A 1049 -54.40 -5.66 10.24
N LEU A 1050 -53.48 -5.04 10.99
CA LEU A 1050 -52.71 -3.89 10.53
C LEU A 1050 -51.63 -4.35 9.55
N PRO A 1051 -51.21 -3.51 8.59
CA PRO A 1051 -50.08 -3.86 7.73
C PRO A 1051 -48.78 -3.93 8.54
N ALA A 1052 -47.92 -4.90 8.23
CA ALA A 1052 -46.59 -5.02 8.86
C ALA A 1052 -45.67 -3.83 8.53
N GLN A 1053 -45.92 -3.15 7.40
CA GLN A 1053 -45.16 -1.99 6.96
C GLN A 1053 -46.02 -0.98 6.20
N TRP A 1054 -45.64 0.29 6.26
CA TRP A 1054 -46.13 1.37 5.42
C TRP A 1054 -44.95 2.13 4.82
N ASP A 1055 -44.80 2.08 3.50
CA ASP A 1055 -43.79 2.88 2.79
C ASP A 1055 -44.25 4.34 2.65
N TYR A 1056 -43.33 5.29 2.79
CA TYR A 1056 -43.67 6.69 2.65
C TYR A 1056 -44.20 7.00 1.24
N GLN A 1057 -45.41 7.52 1.16
CA GLN A 1057 -46.10 7.90 -0.08
C GLN A 1057 -46.63 9.32 0.05
N GLY A 1058 -46.56 10.16 -0.98
CA GLY A 1058 -47.15 11.51 -1.02
C GLY A 1058 -46.14 12.66 -1.03
N ASP A 1059 -46.61 13.88 -0.74
CA ASP A 1059 -45.80 15.10 -0.79
C ASP A 1059 -44.59 15.05 0.15
N TRP A 1060 -43.55 15.80 -0.19
CA TRP A 1060 -42.32 15.87 0.60
C TRP A 1060 -42.60 16.56 1.93
N MET A 1061 -42.04 16.02 3.02
CA MET A 1061 -42.07 16.66 4.33
C MET A 1061 -40.71 17.30 4.62
N ALA A 1062 -40.59 18.60 4.43
CA ALA A 1062 -39.43 19.38 4.85
C ALA A 1062 -39.41 19.57 6.38
N PHE A 1063 -38.35 20.18 6.90
CA PHE A 1063 -38.27 20.57 8.31
C PHE A 1063 -39.50 21.36 8.76
N GLY A 1064 -40.11 21.00 9.89
CA GLY A 1064 -41.35 21.60 10.40
C GLY A 1064 -42.66 21.14 9.73
N ASP A 1065 -42.61 20.37 8.64
CA ASP A 1065 -43.83 19.83 8.03
C ASP A 1065 -44.49 18.78 8.93
N ARG A 1066 -45.81 18.77 8.93
CA ARG A 1066 -46.65 17.80 9.66
C ARG A 1066 -47.57 17.06 8.71
N ARG A 1067 -47.77 15.77 8.97
CA ARG A 1067 -48.66 14.94 8.16
C ARG A 1067 -49.32 13.86 8.99
N THR A 1068 -50.56 13.53 8.66
CA THR A 1068 -51.23 12.34 9.22
C THR A 1068 -51.28 11.23 8.19
N VAL A 1069 -50.84 10.05 8.61
CA VAL A 1069 -50.92 8.78 7.87
C VAL A 1069 -52.03 7.94 8.47
N GLU A 1070 -52.77 7.24 7.63
CA GLU A 1070 -53.90 6.39 8.03
C GLU A 1070 -53.57 4.93 7.71
N LEU A 1071 -53.53 4.08 8.76
CA LEU A 1071 -53.33 2.64 8.62
C LEU A 1071 -54.64 1.91 8.91
N ALA A 1072 -55.17 1.19 7.92
CA ALA A 1072 -56.39 0.41 8.08
C ALA A 1072 -56.13 -0.88 8.86
N GLY A 1073 -57.00 -1.19 9.82
CA GLY A 1073 -56.98 -2.42 10.60
C GLY A 1073 -58.39 -2.94 10.90
N LYS A 1074 -58.48 -4.09 11.57
CA LYS A 1074 -59.73 -4.70 12.04
C LYS A 1074 -59.51 -5.36 13.41
N THR A 1075 -60.36 -5.06 14.37
CA THR A 1075 -60.33 -5.70 15.70
C THR A 1075 -60.92 -7.11 15.66
N PRO A 1076 -60.47 -8.04 16.53
CA PRO A 1076 -61.11 -9.32 16.77
C PRO A 1076 -62.57 -9.20 17.26
N ASP A 1077 -63.37 -10.24 17.05
CA ASP A 1077 -64.81 -10.25 17.36
C ASP A 1077 -65.17 -10.18 18.87
N GLY A 1078 -64.21 -10.41 19.76
CA GLY A 1078 -64.38 -10.29 21.22
C GLY A 1078 -63.47 -9.20 21.81
N PRO A 1079 -63.81 -8.63 22.98
CA PRO A 1079 -63.05 -7.55 23.61
C PRO A 1079 -61.61 -7.96 23.90
N GLY A 1080 -60.68 -7.03 23.79
CA GLY A 1080 -59.26 -7.32 23.98
C GLY A 1080 -58.37 -6.09 23.96
N GLN A 1081 -57.07 -6.34 24.06
CA GLN A 1081 -56.04 -5.33 23.92
C GLN A 1081 -54.87 -5.89 23.11
N ALA A 1082 -54.16 -5.01 22.42
CA ALA A 1082 -52.94 -5.31 21.69
C ALA A 1082 -51.92 -4.20 21.90
N ARG A 1083 -50.66 -4.58 22.16
CA ARG A 1083 -49.52 -3.65 22.19
C ARG A 1083 -48.77 -3.74 20.88
N ILE A 1084 -48.67 -2.60 20.19
CA ILE A 1084 -47.95 -2.48 18.93
C ILE A 1084 -46.82 -1.47 19.06
N LYS A 1085 -45.70 -1.75 18.41
CA LYS A 1085 -44.56 -0.85 18.29
C LYS A 1085 -44.46 -0.40 16.83
N LEU A 1086 -44.38 0.90 16.62
CA LEU A 1086 -44.19 1.55 15.33
C LEU A 1086 -42.77 2.13 15.28
N GLU A 1087 -42.03 1.80 14.23
CA GLU A 1087 -40.66 2.26 14.02
C GLU A 1087 -40.56 2.95 12.67
N PHE A 1088 -40.29 4.26 12.65
CA PHE A 1088 -40.01 4.98 11.41
C PHE A 1088 -38.52 4.85 11.09
N LEU A 1089 -38.22 4.18 9.98
CA LEU A 1089 -36.87 3.87 9.55
C LEU A 1089 -36.31 4.94 8.62
N ALA A 1090 -35.04 5.29 8.85
CA ALA A 1090 -34.28 6.15 7.95
C ALA A 1090 -33.88 5.37 6.68
N PRO A 1091 -33.63 6.05 5.55
CA PRO A 1091 -33.37 5.39 4.27
C PRO A 1091 -31.98 4.73 4.17
N PHE A 1092 -31.19 4.73 5.24
CA PHE A 1092 -29.87 4.10 5.26
C PHE A 1092 -29.92 2.62 4.89
N ARG A 1093 -28.84 2.15 4.25
CA ARG A 1093 -28.61 0.72 3.99
C ARG A 1093 -28.75 -0.12 5.27
N ASN A 1094 -28.02 0.26 6.33
CA ASN A 1094 -28.18 -0.35 7.65
C ASN A 1094 -29.37 0.29 8.35
N ARG A 1095 -30.48 -0.45 8.41
CA ARG A 1095 -31.76 0.03 8.91
C ARG A 1095 -31.67 0.33 10.40
N TRP A 1096 -32.04 1.54 10.79
CA TRP A 1096 -32.27 1.91 12.18
C TRP A 1096 -33.46 2.86 12.27
N ALA A 1097 -34.22 2.73 13.35
CA ALA A 1097 -35.38 3.57 13.61
C ALA A 1097 -34.92 4.90 14.22
N PHE A 1098 -35.29 6.02 13.59
CA PHE A 1098 -35.01 7.35 14.13
C PHE A 1098 -36.21 7.91 14.92
N ILE A 1099 -37.40 7.31 14.76
CA ILE A 1099 -38.58 7.55 15.60
C ILE A 1099 -39.18 6.20 16.00
N THR A 1100 -39.48 6.03 17.28
CA THR A 1100 -40.15 4.84 17.80
C THR A 1100 -41.33 5.24 18.68
N LYS A 1101 -42.48 4.60 18.48
CA LYS A 1101 -43.66 4.79 19.31
C LYS A 1101 -44.29 3.46 19.66
N GLU A 1102 -44.61 3.27 20.94
CA GLU A 1102 -45.45 2.16 21.37
C GLU A 1102 -46.85 2.68 21.72
N VAL A 1103 -47.87 1.93 21.31
CA VAL A 1103 -49.26 2.23 21.62
C VAL A 1103 -49.98 0.95 22.04
N SER A 1104 -50.85 1.08 23.04
CA SER A 1104 -51.77 0.02 23.46
C SER A 1104 -53.16 0.35 22.93
N LEU A 1105 -53.72 -0.55 22.13
CA LEU A 1105 -55.04 -0.41 21.54
C LEU A 1105 -55.97 -1.39 22.25
N ALA A 1106 -57.03 -0.88 22.86
CA ALA A 1106 -58.06 -1.68 23.52
C ALA A 1106 -59.39 -1.53 22.79
N TRP A 1107 -60.15 -2.62 22.67
CA TRP A 1107 -61.45 -2.65 22.03
C TRP A 1107 -62.47 -3.40 22.89
N LYS A 1108 -63.73 -2.97 22.81
CA LYS A 1108 -64.83 -3.52 23.62
C LYS A 1108 -65.95 -4.08 22.76
#